data_AF-A0A811TA04-F1
#
_entry.id   AF-A0A811TA04-F1
#
_cell.length_a   1.000
_cell.length_b   1.000
_cell.length_c   1.000
_cell.angle_alpha   90.00
_cell.angle_beta   90.00
_cell.angle_gamma   90.00
#
_symmetry.space_group_name_H-M   'P 1'
#
loop_
_entity.id
_entity.type
_entity.pdbx_description
1 polymer ?
#
loop_
_entity_poly.entity_id
_entity_poly.type
_entity_poly.pdbx_seq_one_letter_code
_entity_poly.pdbx_strand_id
1 'polypeptide(L)'
;MFAGATTDMVQLRYTWAISPDVTIIKSGDEFGKLEVVNATQEKLILNNNYNFSLDPESTKHIIGKINFKIADSSSLRFYPFIAINGFPPSPPPAAWPGIAKWNLYENYTLALIAIDAKSSPRQAWLQLSKDDYVIEDIVVRQGDTYWYNGTQCEIFSAKIEDVFKGTTTDLVRLTDAYQYSETNESLLINNGTYSFIHGSPDKTDWELYENYNFSLVDIDAMVTPRQAWLQFSKNNVTVMDSVVVSGDCFSYEINTTIFRACVGDIFWGINNATSSKLVTLEDVYQYSEINGSVLINNATYLFMPEEAAPLETAELEENYTLSLMDIDARATPREGWLQISNGTQVSNAIVHDGERYTDGALEIVIGSVFHGGKSTNMVLLSSVRQHSTNDTLILNQSMLLADQYPDGEIWALHENYALNPREIDAHVYPRQVWFTLLKNGTPVYDTVMSSKQVYTYYNGSMKVFTADISTVFHGTETDAVFLRDIKQYSELDGREFADLPHWYPVHLTYGYDIAAKQINWSTIALQLSKNNRIIDEGIFPDTFMLEDSGNQITVSGSLDSHNITQYYNDTEVLNLTNVTLEDGYSKKTLYTSPRSLKISITSPIHRLQRNPITFASSVIGGTPPYSYNWTSTINNHVGSTDTFSRNLLNGSHTITAKVTDCRGVTATDSIVISFYNKLRGDVNSDTNITSADAAIVLEIAVGSSLCDPKTLAVADVSGDGKVTSLDALIILQMASGAEKPSEEVSGVSELNVNPRVVNLGDVITISGKASPSEVVWLGSSFELQLPVSDGRYYRKFDDINFPDGEKKFSITAENIKNFDVKLHPFCFWQTIEINCSGQNMTTTIFGQTITTPLGESIDETGNVSFSRSLPVNKFGMSIDIKGPKNITVSGDAADGASTVNLKLATSLKLTADSNGNFSFDMDTNGIPNGEFLITAGKKTEIVYIGVEPTTTASHRPSQGYIPQQTGQIQ
;
A
#
# COMPACT_ATOMS: atom_id res chain seq x y z
N MET A 1 19.60 -25.29 2.14
CA MET A 1 18.42 -24.62 1.59
C MET A 1 18.31 -23.28 2.28
N PHE A 2 17.93 -22.25 1.56
CA PHE A 2 17.84 -20.87 2.01
C PHE A 2 16.48 -20.34 1.59
N ALA A 3 15.74 -19.73 2.51
CA ALA A 3 14.41 -19.19 2.26
C ALA A 3 14.47 -17.65 2.31
N GLY A 4 14.55 -17.02 1.15
CA GLY A 4 14.69 -15.56 1.04
C GLY A 4 13.34 -14.86 0.95
N ALA A 5 13.32 -13.56 1.26
CA ALA A 5 12.08 -12.76 1.16
C ALA A 5 11.56 -12.63 -0.29
N THR A 6 12.44 -12.77 -1.29
CA THR A 6 12.13 -12.60 -2.73
C THR A 6 12.60 -13.75 -3.62
N THR A 7 13.53 -14.58 -3.14
CA THR A 7 14.13 -15.70 -3.89
C THR A 7 14.59 -16.79 -2.94
N ASP A 8 14.22 -18.04 -3.21
CA ASP A 8 14.70 -19.23 -2.48
C ASP A 8 15.89 -19.87 -3.20
N MET A 9 16.79 -20.54 -2.45
CA MET A 9 17.92 -21.28 -3.02
C MET A 9 18.08 -22.69 -2.44
N VAL A 10 18.28 -23.66 -3.33
CA VAL A 10 18.71 -25.02 -3.00
C VAL A 10 20.06 -25.31 -3.65
N GLN A 11 21.13 -25.23 -2.86
CA GLN A 11 22.47 -25.60 -3.29
C GLN A 11 22.68 -27.13 -3.18
N LEU A 12 23.11 -27.77 -4.27
CA LEU A 12 23.38 -29.21 -4.33
C LEU A 12 24.88 -29.45 -4.48
N ARG A 13 25.53 -30.00 -3.44
CA ARG A 13 27.00 -30.10 -3.35
C ARG A 13 27.63 -31.21 -4.20
N TYR A 14 26.89 -32.26 -4.52
CA TYR A 14 27.39 -33.45 -5.24
C TYR A 14 26.38 -33.93 -6.29
N THR A 15 26.32 -33.25 -7.42
CA THR A 15 25.50 -33.63 -8.57
C THR A 15 26.31 -34.40 -9.61
N TRP A 16 25.77 -35.52 -10.10
CA TRP A 16 26.39 -36.35 -11.13
C TRP A 16 25.34 -36.62 -12.21
N ALA A 17 25.56 -36.12 -13.43
CA ALA A 17 24.75 -36.47 -14.59
C ALA A 17 25.48 -37.58 -15.38
N ILE A 18 24.94 -38.80 -15.35
CA ILE A 18 25.58 -39.99 -15.96
C ILE A 18 25.36 -40.07 -17.49
N SER A 19 24.64 -39.11 -18.07
CA SER A 19 24.06 -39.09 -19.44
C SER A 19 22.73 -39.86 -19.56
N PRO A 20 21.71 -39.34 -20.28
CA PRO A 20 20.56 -40.13 -20.70
C PRO A 20 20.92 -41.16 -21.79
N ASP A 21 21.96 -40.87 -22.58
CA ASP A 21 22.45 -41.72 -23.67
C ASP A 21 23.58 -42.62 -23.18
N VAL A 22 23.24 -43.82 -22.70
CA VAL A 22 24.20 -44.84 -22.25
C VAL A 22 24.47 -45.84 -23.38
N THR A 23 25.62 -45.71 -24.05
CA THR A 23 26.06 -46.66 -25.08
C THR A 23 26.53 -47.97 -24.45
N ILE A 24 25.76 -49.05 -24.64
CA ILE A 24 26.14 -50.40 -24.20
C ILE A 24 27.14 -50.99 -25.20
N ILE A 25 28.33 -51.35 -24.74
CA ILE A 25 29.41 -51.95 -25.55
C ILE A 25 29.48 -53.46 -25.32
N LYS A 26 29.62 -54.24 -26.40
CA LYS A 26 29.70 -55.70 -26.43
C LYS A 26 30.94 -56.18 -27.17
N SER A 27 31.31 -57.44 -26.96
CA SER A 27 32.34 -58.12 -27.76
C SER A 27 31.85 -58.26 -29.21
N GLY A 28 32.71 -57.93 -30.18
CA GLY A 28 32.39 -57.87 -31.60
C GLY A 28 31.92 -56.49 -32.09
N ASP A 29 31.72 -55.50 -31.22
CA ASP A 29 31.40 -54.14 -31.65
C ASP A 29 32.61 -53.48 -32.33
N GLU A 30 32.40 -52.85 -33.48
CA GLU A 30 33.44 -52.11 -34.21
C GLU A 30 33.33 -50.60 -33.98
N PHE A 31 34.44 -49.98 -33.58
CA PHE A 31 34.60 -48.54 -33.44
C PHE A 31 35.69 -48.03 -34.38
N GLY A 32 35.29 -47.71 -35.61
CA GLY A 32 36.18 -47.22 -36.66
C GLY A 32 37.07 -48.33 -37.23
N LYS A 33 38.28 -48.48 -36.70
CA LYS A 33 39.24 -49.54 -37.06
C LYS A 33 39.52 -50.53 -35.92
N LEU A 34 38.90 -50.32 -34.76
CA LEU A 34 39.09 -51.15 -33.58
C LEU A 34 37.87 -52.03 -33.34
N GLU A 35 38.09 -53.31 -33.10
CA GLU A 35 37.08 -54.29 -32.72
C GLU A 35 37.17 -54.57 -31.22
N VAL A 36 36.03 -54.65 -30.52
CA VAL A 36 35.98 -55.03 -29.11
C VAL A 36 36.17 -56.54 -28.96
N VAL A 37 37.35 -56.96 -28.51
CA VAL A 37 37.64 -58.38 -28.23
C VAL A 37 37.09 -58.81 -26.87
N ASN A 38 37.03 -57.89 -25.89
CA ASN A 38 36.46 -58.18 -24.58
C ASN A 38 35.97 -56.89 -23.91
N ALA A 39 34.78 -56.90 -23.33
CA ALA A 39 34.23 -55.82 -22.53
C ALA A 39 33.86 -56.34 -21.14
N THR A 40 34.44 -55.76 -20.09
CA THR A 40 34.09 -56.01 -18.70
C THR A 40 33.77 -54.69 -17.99
N GLN A 41 33.24 -54.76 -16.76
CA GLN A 41 32.92 -53.56 -15.97
C GLN A 41 34.14 -52.69 -15.63
N GLU A 42 35.35 -53.26 -15.65
CA GLU A 42 36.59 -52.56 -15.28
C GLU A 42 37.50 -52.22 -16.48
N LYS A 43 37.37 -52.93 -17.60
CA LYS A 43 38.25 -52.74 -18.77
C LYS A 43 37.58 -53.10 -20.10
N LEU A 44 37.98 -52.36 -21.13
CA LEU A 44 37.67 -52.65 -22.52
C LEU A 44 38.97 -53.06 -23.23
N ILE A 45 38.97 -54.23 -23.87
CA ILE A 45 40.09 -54.73 -24.68
C ILE A 45 39.70 -54.60 -26.15
N LEU A 46 40.41 -53.73 -26.84
CA LEU A 46 40.24 -53.44 -28.26
C LEU A 46 41.39 -54.08 -29.05
N ASN A 47 41.10 -54.63 -30.21
CA ASN A 47 42.11 -55.08 -31.17
C ASN A 47 42.00 -54.29 -32.48
N ASN A 48 43.13 -54.11 -33.16
CA ASN A 48 43.21 -53.39 -34.43
C ASN A 48 43.59 -54.36 -35.55
N ASN A 49 42.63 -54.68 -36.41
CA ASN A 49 42.87 -55.55 -37.57
C ASN A 49 43.29 -54.76 -38.84
N TYR A 50 43.48 -53.44 -38.75
CA TYR A 50 43.72 -52.56 -39.90
C TYR A 50 45.00 -51.71 -39.76
N ASN A 51 45.63 -51.36 -40.89
CA ASN A 51 46.82 -50.50 -40.86
C ASN A 51 46.48 -49.03 -40.54
N PHE A 52 47.29 -48.40 -39.69
CA PHE A 52 47.36 -46.95 -39.51
C PHE A 52 48.65 -46.41 -40.15
N SER A 53 48.54 -45.38 -40.99
CA SER A 53 49.71 -44.57 -41.37
C SER A 53 50.04 -43.59 -40.24
N LEU A 54 51.31 -43.55 -39.84
CA LEU A 54 51.85 -42.70 -38.78
C LEU A 54 52.84 -41.72 -39.42
N ASP A 55 52.30 -40.84 -40.26
CA ASP A 55 53.08 -39.91 -41.07
C ASP A 55 53.71 -38.82 -40.16
N PRO A 56 54.95 -38.34 -40.42
CA PRO A 56 55.60 -37.30 -39.61
C PRO A 56 54.72 -36.05 -39.41
N GLU A 57 54.88 -35.40 -38.27
CA GLU A 57 54.09 -34.23 -37.80
C GLU A 57 52.57 -34.48 -37.62
N SER A 58 52.02 -35.61 -38.08
CA SER A 58 50.57 -35.82 -38.12
C SER A 58 49.92 -36.04 -36.74
N THR A 59 48.60 -35.84 -36.68
CA THR A 59 47.74 -36.33 -35.60
C THR A 59 46.85 -37.42 -36.18
N LYS A 60 46.85 -38.62 -35.60
CA LYS A 60 46.05 -39.75 -36.07
C LYS A 60 44.93 -40.07 -35.10
N HIS A 61 43.68 -39.91 -35.54
CA HIS A 61 42.51 -40.36 -34.79
C HIS A 61 42.47 -41.89 -34.71
N ILE A 62 42.13 -42.40 -33.52
CA ILE A 62 42.10 -43.84 -33.22
C ILE A 62 40.69 -44.29 -32.86
N ILE A 63 40.10 -43.70 -31.81
CA ILE A 63 38.74 -44.02 -31.33
C ILE A 63 38.22 -42.90 -30.42
N GLY A 64 36.94 -42.52 -30.54
CA GLY A 64 36.32 -41.52 -29.65
C GLY A 64 37.09 -40.20 -29.63
N LYS A 65 37.59 -39.78 -28.46
CA LYS A 65 38.49 -38.61 -28.30
C LYS A 65 39.99 -38.96 -28.29
N ILE A 66 40.35 -40.24 -28.40
CA ILE A 66 41.73 -40.74 -28.34
C ILE A 66 42.40 -40.63 -29.71
N ASN A 67 43.57 -40.01 -29.73
CA ASN A 67 44.39 -39.76 -30.91
C ASN A 67 45.85 -40.12 -30.60
N PHE A 68 46.65 -40.46 -31.62
CA PHE A 68 48.11 -40.37 -31.53
C PHE A 68 48.57 -39.00 -32.04
N LYS A 69 49.54 -38.38 -31.36
CA LYS A 69 50.37 -37.32 -31.95
C LYS A 69 51.68 -37.94 -32.41
N ILE A 70 52.03 -37.77 -33.68
CA ILE A 70 53.25 -38.26 -34.29
C ILE A 70 54.25 -37.09 -34.35
N ALA A 71 55.50 -37.35 -33.95
CA ALA A 71 56.56 -36.35 -34.02
C ALA A 71 57.01 -36.12 -35.47
N ASP A 72 57.38 -34.90 -35.83
CA ASP A 72 58.18 -34.67 -37.03
C ASP A 72 59.63 -35.14 -36.78
N SER A 73 59.94 -36.35 -37.24
CA SER A 73 61.22 -37.00 -36.95
C SER A 73 61.46 -38.21 -37.85
N SER A 74 62.71 -38.41 -38.27
CA SER A 74 63.14 -39.62 -39.00
C SER A 74 63.11 -40.89 -38.15
N SER A 75 63.03 -40.77 -36.82
CA SER A 75 62.78 -41.87 -35.89
C SER A 75 61.33 -41.82 -35.43
N LEU A 76 60.56 -42.87 -35.72
CA LEU A 76 59.13 -42.95 -35.38
C LEU A 76 58.94 -42.79 -33.86
N ARG A 77 58.29 -41.69 -33.47
CA ARG A 77 57.88 -41.40 -32.09
C ARG A 77 56.43 -40.91 -32.11
N PHE A 78 55.59 -41.53 -31.29
CA PHE A 78 54.20 -41.15 -31.13
C PHE A 78 53.74 -41.38 -29.68
N TYR A 79 52.70 -40.68 -29.25
CA TYR A 79 52.06 -40.91 -27.96
C TYR A 79 50.53 -40.76 -28.06
N PRO A 80 49.75 -41.55 -27.30
CA PRO A 80 48.31 -41.36 -27.19
C PRO A 80 47.98 -40.12 -26.37
N PHE A 81 46.98 -39.36 -26.81
CA PHE A 81 46.40 -38.25 -26.05
C PHE A 81 44.89 -38.17 -26.29
N ILE A 82 44.18 -37.49 -25.38
CA ILE A 82 42.75 -37.22 -25.51
C ILE A 82 42.58 -35.75 -25.92
N ALA A 83 41.92 -35.51 -27.04
CA ALA A 83 41.53 -34.18 -27.46
C ALA A 83 40.27 -33.75 -26.70
N ILE A 84 40.45 -33.05 -25.58
CA ILE A 84 39.33 -32.39 -24.89
C ILE A 84 39.12 -31.04 -25.60
N ASN A 85 38.25 -31.04 -26.61
CA ASN A 85 37.62 -29.80 -27.04
C ASN A 85 36.78 -29.31 -25.86
N GLY A 86 37.30 -28.35 -25.11
CA GLY A 86 36.49 -27.59 -24.18
C GLY A 86 35.37 -26.94 -24.99
N PHE A 87 34.12 -27.18 -24.61
CA PHE A 87 33.10 -26.19 -24.90
C PHE A 87 33.62 -24.87 -24.29
N PRO A 88 33.49 -23.71 -24.97
CA PRO A 88 33.61 -22.47 -24.24
C PRO A 88 32.63 -22.58 -23.06
N PRO A 89 33.03 -22.25 -21.82
CA PRO A 89 32.05 -22.13 -20.76
C PRO A 89 30.96 -21.18 -21.30
N SER A 90 29.69 -21.53 -21.08
CA SER A 90 28.63 -20.54 -21.24
C SER A 90 29.07 -19.27 -20.53
N PRO A 91 28.92 -18.07 -21.13
CA PRO A 91 29.32 -16.83 -20.47
C PRO A 91 28.77 -16.87 -19.05
N PRO A 92 29.60 -16.68 -18.00
CA PRO A 92 29.14 -16.81 -16.63
C PRO A 92 27.88 -15.96 -16.45
N PRO A 93 26.87 -16.45 -15.71
CA PRO A 93 25.67 -15.66 -15.49
C PRO A 93 26.09 -14.27 -14.99
N ALA A 94 25.58 -13.22 -15.65
CA ALA A 94 25.94 -11.86 -15.30
C ALA A 94 25.67 -11.64 -13.81
N ALA A 95 26.63 -11.00 -13.11
CA ALA A 95 26.51 -10.76 -11.69
C ALA A 95 25.15 -10.13 -11.37
N TRP A 96 24.43 -10.71 -10.41
CA TRP A 96 23.16 -10.14 -9.99
C TRP A 96 23.45 -8.75 -9.41
N PRO A 97 22.54 -7.77 -9.56
CA PRO A 97 22.78 -6.43 -9.02
C PRO A 97 22.99 -6.44 -7.50
N GLY A 98 22.50 -7.48 -6.81
CA GLY A 98 22.59 -7.61 -5.37
C GLY A 98 21.73 -6.58 -4.64
N ILE A 99 21.69 -6.72 -3.31
CA ILE A 99 21.08 -5.78 -2.37
C ILE A 99 22.10 -4.69 -1.99
N ALA A 100 23.38 -5.06 -1.84
CA ALA A 100 24.52 -4.18 -1.59
C ALA A 100 25.84 -4.84 -2.07
N LYS A 101 26.92 -4.06 -2.30
CA LYS A 101 28.20 -4.54 -2.84
C LYS A 101 29.43 -3.93 -2.16
N TRP A 102 30.42 -4.77 -1.87
CA TRP A 102 31.77 -4.38 -1.44
C TRP A 102 32.74 -4.60 -2.60
N ASN A 103 33.29 -3.51 -3.13
CA ASN A 103 34.39 -3.57 -4.09
C ASN A 103 35.69 -3.88 -3.34
N LEU A 104 36.30 -5.01 -3.66
CA LEU A 104 37.57 -5.48 -3.12
C LEU A 104 38.72 -5.08 -4.07
N TYR A 105 39.97 -5.34 -3.68
CA TYR A 105 41.11 -5.13 -4.57
C TYR A 105 41.12 -6.15 -5.73
N GLU A 106 41.91 -5.87 -6.77
CA GLU A 106 42.12 -6.77 -7.93
C GLU A 106 40.82 -7.15 -8.67
N ASN A 107 39.88 -6.18 -8.77
CA ASN A 107 38.58 -6.28 -9.42
C ASN A 107 37.63 -7.35 -8.85
N TYR A 108 37.89 -7.85 -7.64
CA TYR A 108 36.94 -8.66 -6.90
C TYR A 108 35.79 -7.80 -6.35
N THR A 109 34.59 -8.38 -6.29
CA THR A 109 33.41 -7.74 -5.69
C THR A 109 32.60 -8.78 -4.93
N LEU A 110 32.33 -8.52 -3.65
CA LEU A 110 31.45 -9.32 -2.82
C LEU A 110 30.08 -8.63 -2.74
N ALA A 111 29.02 -9.29 -3.19
CA ALA A 111 27.66 -8.78 -3.15
C ALA A 111 26.80 -9.54 -2.13
N LEU A 112 26.01 -8.82 -1.33
CA LEU A 112 24.92 -9.40 -0.56
C LEU A 112 23.72 -9.61 -1.50
N ILE A 113 23.21 -10.83 -1.59
CA ILE A 113 22.08 -11.21 -2.46
C ILE A 113 20.77 -11.27 -1.67
N ALA A 114 20.78 -11.84 -0.47
CA ALA A 114 19.59 -11.98 0.39
C ALA A 114 19.97 -12.33 1.84
N ILE A 115 19.02 -12.15 2.75
CA ILE A 115 19.10 -12.55 4.17
C ILE A 115 17.96 -13.55 4.49
N ASP A 116 18.27 -14.58 5.26
CA ASP A 116 17.31 -15.45 5.95
C ASP A 116 17.52 -15.31 7.47
N ALA A 117 16.76 -14.39 8.05
CA ALA A 117 16.72 -14.13 9.48
C ALA A 117 15.90 -15.17 10.27
N LYS A 118 15.10 -16.00 9.59
CA LYS A 118 14.22 -17.00 10.25
C LYS A 118 14.98 -18.30 10.55
N SER A 119 16.08 -18.55 9.84
CA SER A 119 17.04 -19.60 10.19
C SER A 119 17.70 -19.34 11.55
N SER A 120 17.99 -20.42 12.29
CA SER A 120 18.85 -20.41 13.47
C SER A 120 20.03 -21.38 13.27
N PRO A 121 21.29 -20.90 13.20
CA PRO A 121 21.70 -19.49 13.14
C PRO A 121 21.17 -18.76 11.89
N ARG A 122 21.08 -17.42 11.97
CA ARG A 122 20.67 -16.53 10.87
C ARG A 122 21.64 -16.67 9.68
N GLN A 123 21.19 -16.42 8.44
CA GLN A 123 21.98 -16.69 7.23
C GLN A 123 22.00 -15.52 6.25
N ALA A 124 23.14 -15.33 5.58
CA ALA A 124 23.32 -14.38 4.47
C ALA A 124 23.74 -15.14 3.20
N TRP A 125 23.11 -14.80 2.06
CA TRP A 125 23.54 -15.24 0.74
C TRP A 125 24.48 -14.19 0.15
N LEU A 126 25.73 -14.58 -0.09
CA LEU A 126 26.77 -13.76 -0.70
C LEU A 126 27.12 -14.29 -2.10
N GLN A 127 27.50 -13.38 -3.00
CA GLN A 127 28.00 -13.70 -4.34
C GLN A 127 29.36 -13.03 -4.53
N LEU A 128 30.40 -13.82 -4.80
CA LEU A 128 31.74 -13.32 -5.13
C LEU A 128 31.90 -13.28 -6.65
N SER A 129 32.28 -12.12 -7.18
CA SER A 129 32.54 -11.87 -8.59
C SER A 129 33.95 -11.32 -8.81
N LYS A 130 34.47 -11.48 -10.03
CA LYS A 130 35.68 -10.79 -10.51
C LYS A 130 35.48 -10.33 -11.95
N ASP A 131 35.91 -9.12 -12.26
CA ASP A 131 35.73 -8.51 -13.60
C ASP A 131 34.25 -8.60 -14.07
N ASP A 132 33.31 -8.38 -13.14
CA ASP A 132 31.84 -8.52 -13.28
C ASP A 132 31.29 -9.93 -13.59
N TYR A 133 32.14 -10.97 -13.60
CA TYR A 133 31.70 -12.37 -13.71
C TYR A 133 31.60 -13.04 -12.35
N VAL A 134 30.49 -13.74 -12.10
CA VAL A 134 30.30 -14.54 -10.88
C VAL A 134 31.29 -15.69 -10.84
N ILE A 135 32.03 -15.80 -9.74
CA ILE A 135 32.91 -16.93 -9.42
C ILE A 135 32.19 -17.92 -8.51
N GLU A 136 31.51 -17.42 -7.48
CA GLU A 136 30.87 -18.25 -6.45
C GLU A 136 29.59 -17.62 -5.91
N ASP A 137 28.59 -18.47 -5.65
CA ASP A 137 27.37 -18.18 -4.89
C ASP A 137 27.37 -19.04 -3.63
N ILE A 138 27.26 -18.41 -2.46
CA ILE A 138 27.37 -19.09 -1.17
C ILE A 138 26.38 -18.55 -0.13
N VAL A 139 25.88 -19.44 0.73
CA VAL A 139 25.13 -19.07 1.93
C VAL A 139 26.00 -19.35 3.15
N VAL A 140 26.18 -18.32 3.98
CA VAL A 140 27.02 -18.32 5.17
C VAL A 140 26.14 -18.01 6.38
N ARG A 141 26.41 -18.67 7.51
CA ARG A 141 25.67 -18.44 8.76
C ARG A 141 26.33 -17.34 9.57
N GLN A 142 25.53 -16.64 10.36
CA GLN A 142 26.03 -15.76 11.42
C GLN A 142 26.91 -16.57 12.38
N GLY A 143 28.09 -16.04 12.70
CA GLY A 143 29.15 -16.68 13.46
C GLY A 143 30.19 -17.44 12.63
N ASP A 144 29.85 -17.87 11.40
CA ASP A 144 30.76 -18.63 10.52
C ASP A 144 31.68 -17.69 9.70
N THR A 145 32.84 -18.21 9.29
CA THR A 145 33.80 -17.54 8.41
C THR A 145 33.63 -18.00 6.96
N TYR A 146 33.41 -17.04 6.05
CA TYR A 146 33.57 -17.25 4.61
C TYR A 146 35.07 -17.24 4.25
N TRP A 147 35.45 -18.10 3.31
CA TRP A 147 36.82 -18.23 2.80
C TRP A 147 36.74 -18.63 1.33
N TYR A 148 37.46 -17.90 0.48
CA TYR A 148 37.63 -18.18 -0.95
C TYR A 148 39.12 -18.34 -1.26
N ASN A 149 39.48 -19.51 -1.78
CA ASN A 149 40.84 -19.83 -2.20
C ASN A 149 40.96 -19.73 -3.72
N GLY A 150 42.01 -19.05 -4.17
CA GLY A 150 42.49 -19.14 -5.53
C GLY A 150 43.21 -20.46 -5.80
N THR A 151 43.90 -20.53 -6.94
CA THR A 151 44.62 -21.75 -7.35
C THR A 151 45.91 -22.02 -6.56
N GLN A 152 46.42 -21.02 -5.81
CA GLN A 152 47.72 -21.07 -5.13
C GLN A 152 47.69 -20.56 -3.68
N CYS A 153 46.76 -19.66 -3.33
CA CYS A 153 46.64 -19.03 -2.02
C CYS A 153 45.17 -18.76 -1.64
N GLU A 154 44.93 -18.47 -0.36
CA GLU A 154 43.69 -17.82 0.09
C GLU A 154 43.62 -16.41 -0.54
N ILE A 155 42.47 -16.02 -1.07
CA ILE A 155 42.29 -14.71 -1.72
C ILE A 155 41.45 -13.78 -0.84
N PHE A 156 40.38 -14.29 -0.24
CA PHE A 156 39.51 -13.51 0.64
C PHE A 156 38.92 -14.39 1.75
N SER A 157 38.91 -13.88 2.98
CA SER A 157 38.12 -14.44 4.07
C SER A 157 37.50 -13.32 4.92
N ALA A 158 36.37 -13.62 5.54
CA ALA A 158 35.69 -12.72 6.47
C ALA A 158 34.68 -13.49 7.32
N LYS A 159 34.55 -13.12 8.60
CA LYS A 159 33.55 -13.66 9.52
C LYS A 159 32.24 -12.90 9.40
N ILE A 160 31.12 -13.60 9.38
CA ILE A 160 29.79 -12.97 9.46
C ILE A 160 29.47 -12.75 10.93
N GLU A 161 29.51 -11.51 11.40
CA GLU A 161 29.24 -11.16 12.80
C GLU A 161 27.75 -11.01 13.06
N ASP A 162 27.08 -10.19 12.24
CA ASP A 162 25.66 -9.87 12.38
C ASP A 162 24.89 -10.16 11.10
N VAL A 163 23.66 -10.65 11.27
CA VAL A 163 22.66 -10.81 10.20
C VAL A 163 21.32 -10.30 10.74
N PHE A 164 21.03 -9.04 10.49
CA PHE A 164 19.91 -8.30 11.05
C PHE A 164 18.91 -7.91 9.96
N LYS A 165 17.62 -8.21 10.18
CA LYS A 165 16.51 -7.92 9.27
C LYS A 165 15.58 -6.93 9.95
N GLY A 166 15.94 -5.65 9.89
CA GLY A 166 15.16 -4.58 10.50
C GLY A 166 13.84 -4.30 9.79
N THR A 167 13.04 -3.40 10.38
CA THR A 167 11.76 -2.95 9.80
C THR A 167 11.94 -2.03 8.60
N THR A 168 13.03 -1.27 8.56
CA THR A 168 13.38 -0.29 7.51
C THR A 168 14.77 -0.52 6.92
N THR A 169 15.65 -1.21 7.65
CA THR A 169 17.04 -1.48 7.26
C THR A 169 17.48 -2.91 7.52
N ASP A 170 18.16 -3.47 6.53
CA ASP A 170 18.89 -4.73 6.64
C ASP A 170 20.38 -4.46 6.86
N LEU A 171 21.01 -5.26 7.71
CA LEU A 171 22.44 -5.19 8.00
C LEU A 171 23.05 -6.60 7.97
N VAL A 172 24.14 -6.75 7.22
CA VAL A 172 25.10 -7.85 7.42
C VAL A 172 26.47 -7.25 7.74
N ARG A 173 26.96 -7.47 8.96
CA ARG A 173 28.28 -7.02 9.42
C ARG A 173 29.31 -8.13 9.24
N LEU A 174 30.42 -7.81 8.59
CA LEU A 174 31.57 -8.68 8.41
C LEU A 174 32.75 -8.14 9.21
N THR A 175 33.41 -9.01 9.97
CA THR A 175 34.65 -8.73 10.73
C THR A 175 35.73 -9.75 10.39
N ASP A 176 36.91 -9.60 10.98
CA ASP A 176 38.07 -10.47 10.74
C ASP A 176 38.37 -10.62 9.24
N ALA A 177 38.18 -9.55 8.45
CA ALA A 177 38.28 -9.63 7.00
C ALA A 177 39.72 -9.50 6.51
N TYR A 178 40.14 -10.44 5.66
CA TYR A 178 41.47 -10.49 5.05
C TYR A 178 41.34 -10.63 3.53
N GLN A 179 42.21 -9.94 2.79
CA GLN A 179 42.38 -10.14 1.35
C GLN A 179 43.86 -10.23 1.02
N TYR A 180 44.25 -11.19 0.19
CA TYR A 180 45.61 -11.36 -0.32
C TYR A 180 45.63 -11.18 -1.84
N SER A 181 46.75 -10.66 -2.37
CA SER A 181 46.96 -10.52 -3.81
C SER A 181 47.09 -11.87 -4.49
N GLU A 182 46.34 -12.10 -5.56
CA GLU A 182 46.45 -13.31 -6.38
C GLU A 182 47.79 -13.40 -7.14
N THR A 183 48.50 -12.27 -7.27
CA THR A 183 49.71 -12.16 -8.11
C THR A 183 51.01 -12.32 -7.33
N ASN A 184 51.00 -12.04 -6.03
CA ASN A 184 52.22 -11.96 -5.20
C ASN A 184 52.01 -12.29 -3.71
N GLU A 185 50.82 -12.74 -3.31
CA GLU A 185 50.48 -13.17 -1.94
C GLU A 185 50.60 -12.08 -0.86
N SER A 186 50.80 -10.80 -1.23
CA SER A 186 50.81 -9.70 -0.26
C SER A 186 49.43 -9.41 0.32
N LEU A 187 49.38 -8.99 1.58
CA LEU A 187 48.16 -8.67 2.30
C LEU A 187 47.62 -7.29 1.87
N LEU A 188 46.41 -7.27 1.32
CA LEU A 188 45.72 -6.10 0.77
C LEU A 188 44.68 -5.54 1.74
N ILE A 189 43.94 -6.41 2.44
CA ILE A 189 43.04 -6.06 3.55
C ILE A 189 43.52 -6.84 4.78
N ASN A 190 43.67 -6.16 5.91
CA ASN A 190 44.18 -6.72 7.16
C ASN A 190 43.22 -6.42 8.30
N ASN A 191 42.51 -7.44 8.79
CA ASN A 191 41.52 -7.32 9.86
C ASN A 191 40.49 -6.20 9.60
N GLY A 192 39.90 -6.21 8.41
CA GLY A 192 38.89 -5.24 8.00
C GLY A 192 37.51 -5.55 8.59
N THR A 193 36.70 -4.49 8.71
CA THR A 193 35.26 -4.58 8.99
C THR A 193 34.49 -3.98 7.83
N TYR A 194 33.38 -4.60 7.42
CA TYR A 194 32.49 -4.07 6.39
C TYR A 194 31.03 -4.37 6.71
N SER A 195 30.15 -3.38 6.56
CA SER A 195 28.71 -3.52 6.79
C SER A 195 27.96 -3.36 5.47
N PHE A 196 27.30 -4.42 5.02
CA PHE A 196 26.27 -4.32 3.99
C PHE A 196 25.00 -3.76 4.64
N ILE A 197 24.72 -2.47 4.42
CA ILE A 197 23.50 -1.80 4.87
C ILE A 197 22.60 -1.60 3.66
N HIS A 198 21.31 -1.93 3.81
CA HIS A 198 20.30 -1.72 2.78
C HIS A 198 19.01 -1.16 3.36
N GLY A 199 18.39 -0.21 2.67
CA GLY A 199 17.31 0.62 3.21
C GLY A 199 17.83 1.92 3.82
N SER A 200 16.93 2.67 4.45
CA SER A 200 17.24 3.94 5.13
C SER A 200 16.86 3.81 6.60
N PRO A 201 17.79 3.96 7.55
CA PRO A 201 17.48 3.81 8.97
C PRO A 201 16.62 4.97 9.44
N ASP A 202 15.56 4.64 10.16
CA ASP A 202 14.60 5.57 10.74
C ASP A 202 14.95 5.75 12.22
N LYS A 203 15.99 6.55 12.46
CA LYS A 203 16.72 6.60 13.73
C LYS A 203 16.02 7.48 14.76
N THR A 204 15.74 6.93 15.95
CA THR A 204 15.27 7.70 17.12
C THR A 204 16.45 8.02 18.03
N ASP A 205 16.62 9.30 18.38
CA ASP A 205 17.78 9.81 19.14
C ASP A 205 17.42 10.10 20.62
N TRP A 206 18.36 9.81 21.52
CA TRP A 206 18.32 10.21 22.93
C TRP A 206 19.60 10.98 23.29
N GLU A 207 19.45 12.29 23.46
CA GLU A 207 20.53 13.16 23.93
C GLU A 207 20.95 12.81 25.36
N LEU A 208 22.25 12.61 25.54
CA LEU A 208 22.89 12.26 26.80
C LEU A 208 23.85 13.38 27.25
N TYR A 209 24.32 13.30 28.49
CA TYR A 209 25.25 14.29 29.01
C TYR A 209 26.58 14.32 28.22
N GLU A 210 27.29 15.45 28.29
CA GLU A 210 28.60 15.66 27.66
C GLU A 210 28.58 15.52 26.11
N ASN A 211 27.46 15.85 25.45
CA ASN A 211 27.26 15.75 24.00
C ASN A 211 27.41 14.30 23.45
N TYR A 212 27.12 13.31 24.28
CA TYR A 212 26.82 11.97 23.81
C TYR A 212 25.37 11.89 23.32
N ASN A 213 25.09 11.00 22.39
CA ASN A 213 23.74 10.70 21.91
C ASN A 213 23.65 9.19 21.62
N PHE A 214 22.64 8.54 22.18
CA PHE A 214 22.38 7.12 22.02
C PHE A 214 21.09 6.93 21.23
N SER A 215 21.10 6.03 20.25
CA SER A 215 20.08 6.01 19.24
C SER A 215 19.61 4.60 18.92
N LEU A 216 18.29 4.44 18.80
CA LEU A 216 17.68 3.27 18.18
C LEU A 216 17.71 3.47 16.66
N VAL A 217 18.45 2.63 15.95
CA VAL A 217 18.59 2.69 14.48
C VAL A 217 17.45 1.94 13.78
N ASP A 218 17.15 0.73 14.25
CA ASP A 218 16.03 -0.11 13.80
C ASP A 218 15.84 -1.31 14.77
N ILE A 219 14.76 -2.07 14.61
CA ILE A 219 14.47 -3.31 15.34
C ILE A 219 14.23 -4.50 14.40
N ASP A 220 14.67 -5.69 14.80
CA ASP A 220 14.31 -6.97 14.22
C ASP A 220 13.44 -7.72 15.24
N ALA A 221 12.12 -7.57 15.07
CA ALA A 221 11.10 -8.12 15.96
C ALA A 221 10.28 -9.26 15.31
N MET A 222 10.63 -9.67 14.08
CA MET A 222 9.93 -10.72 13.31
C MET A 222 10.08 -12.12 13.92
N VAL A 223 11.19 -12.37 14.61
CA VAL A 223 11.57 -13.69 15.13
C VAL A 223 12.33 -13.54 16.45
N THR A 224 12.28 -14.58 17.26
CA THR A 224 13.09 -14.68 18.48
C THR A 224 14.47 -15.29 18.20
N PRO A 225 15.54 -14.79 18.85
CA PRO A 225 15.53 -13.68 19.78
C PRO A 225 15.43 -12.33 19.03
N ARG A 226 14.69 -11.39 19.62
CA ARG A 226 14.48 -10.04 19.07
C ARG A 226 15.74 -9.21 19.24
N GLN A 227 15.99 -8.28 18.31
CA GLN A 227 17.23 -7.51 18.29
C GLN A 227 16.96 -6.03 18.02
N ALA A 228 17.74 -5.15 18.62
CA ALA A 228 17.76 -3.72 18.35
C ALA A 228 19.13 -3.33 17.80
N TRP A 229 19.17 -2.61 16.69
CA TRP A 229 20.41 -1.99 16.22
C TRP A 229 20.55 -0.64 16.92
N LEU A 230 21.59 -0.51 17.74
CA LEU A 230 21.85 0.65 18.60
C LEU A 230 23.13 1.36 18.16
N GLN A 231 23.12 2.68 18.21
CA GLN A 231 24.24 3.53 17.83
C GLN A 231 24.58 4.49 18.97
N PHE A 232 25.86 4.61 19.31
CA PHE A 232 26.38 5.57 20.27
C PHE A 232 27.29 6.56 19.56
N SER A 233 27.04 7.85 19.76
CA SER A 233 27.71 8.94 19.06
C SER A 233 28.16 10.04 20.03
N LYS A 234 29.22 10.75 19.66
CA LYS A 234 29.82 11.84 20.43
C LYS A 234 30.04 13.03 19.50
N ASN A 235 29.48 14.19 19.84
CA ASN A 235 29.48 15.37 18.97
C ASN A 235 29.02 15.02 17.52
N ASN A 236 27.96 14.22 17.41
CA ASN A 236 27.37 13.70 16.17
C ASN A 236 28.27 12.80 15.30
N VAL A 237 29.40 12.31 15.83
CA VAL A 237 30.22 11.27 15.21
C VAL A 237 29.93 9.93 15.89
N THR A 238 29.52 8.92 15.13
CA THR A 238 29.37 7.54 15.65
C THR A 238 30.70 7.03 16.17
N VAL A 239 30.74 6.65 17.45
CA VAL A 239 31.92 6.04 18.10
C VAL A 239 31.78 4.53 18.22
N MET A 240 30.56 4.01 18.25
CA MET A 240 30.23 2.59 18.29
C MET A 240 28.81 2.36 17.77
N ASP A 241 28.58 1.25 17.09
CA ASP A 241 27.24 0.71 16.85
C ASP A 241 27.23 -0.81 17.07
N SER A 242 26.08 -1.39 17.38
CA SER A 242 25.96 -2.83 17.66
C SER A 242 24.53 -3.32 17.45
N VAL A 243 24.37 -4.59 17.07
CA VAL A 243 23.08 -5.29 17.10
C VAL A 243 22.99 -6.02 18.44
N VAL A 244 22.11 -5.53 19.33
CA VAL A 244 21.95 -6.04 20.69
C VAL A 244 20.67 -6.86 20.79
N VAL A 245 20.76 -8.04 21.40
CA VAL A 245 19.63 -8.93 21.62
C VAL A 245 18.83 -8.45 22.85
N SER A 246 17.50 -8.63 22.84
CA SER A 246 16.68 -8.43 24.04
C SER A 246 17.18 -9.30 25.21
N GLY A 247 17.42 -8.68 26.36
CA GLY A 247 18.08 -9.25 27.53
C GLY A 247 19.60 -8.99 27.63
N ASP A 248 20.26 -8.61 26.54
CA ASP A 248 21.70 -8.26 26.52
C ASP A 248 21.92 -6.75 26.68
N CYS A 249 23.17 -6.34 26.94
CA CYS A 249 23.52 -4.94 27.20
C CYS A 249 24.50 -4.35 26.17
N PHE A 250 24.18 -3.14 25.72
CA PHE A 250 25.13 -2.25 25.08
C PHE A 250 26.08 -1.67 26.14
N SER A 251 27.38 -1.66 25.88
CA SER A 251 28.38 -1.00 26.73
C SER A 251 29.45 -0.34 25.87
N TYR A 252 29.77 0.92 26.15
CA TYR A 252 30.85 1.66 25.52
C TYR A 252 31.89 2.08 26.56
N GLU A 253 33.14 1.72 26.30
CA GLU A 253 34.27 1.91 27.21
C GLU A 253 35.48 2.48 26.45
N ILE A 254 36.25 3.34 27.12
CA ILE A 254 37.53 3.88 26.59
C ILE A 254 38.68 3.45 27.51
N ASN A 255 38.57 3.82 28.79
CA ASN A 255 39.46 3.35 29.87
C ASN A 255 38.63 2.84 31.08
N THR A 256 37.43 3.39 31.23
CA THR A 256 36.34 2.95 32.11
C THR A 256 35.06 2.92 31.27
N THR A 257 34.02 2.25 31.77
CA THR A 257 32.67 2.32 31.21
C THR A 257 32.20 3.79 31.18
N ILE A 258 31.75 4.26 30.01
CA ILE A 258 31.19 5.61 29.83
C ILE A 258 29.67 5.53 29.76
N PHE A 259 29.15 4.53 29.07
CA PHE A 259 27.71 4.29 28.94
C PHE A 259 27.42 2.78 28.94
N ARG A 260 26.37 2.37 29.66
CA ARG A 260 25.80 1.03 29.62
C ARG A 260 24.28 1.14 29.65
N ALA A 261 23.61 0.34 28.81
CA ALA A 261 22.16 0.15 28.83
C ALA A 261 21.84 -1.28 28.43
N CYS A 262 20.92 -1.93 29.13
CA CYS A 262 20.43 -3.27 28.80
C CYS A 262 19.11 -3.15 28.04
N VAL A 263 18.95 -3.94 26.97
CA VAL A 263 17.75 -3.91 26.14
C VAL A 263 16.70 -4.81 26.79
N GLY A 264 15.56 -4.25 27.17
CA GLY A 264 14.42 -5.01 27.68
C GLY A 264 13.55 -5.51 26.53
N ASP A 265 12.25 -5.22 26.63
CA ASP A 265 11.26 -5.51 25.60
C ASP A 265 11.52 -4.72 24.32
N ILE A 266 11.36 -5.42 23.19
CA ILE A 266 11.39 -4.86 21.83
C ILE A 266 10.02 -5.14 21.22
N PHE A 267 9.17 -4.13 21.17
CA PHE A 267 7.80 -4.23 20.69
C PHE A 267 7.67 -3.66 19.28
N TRP A 268 6.94 -4.36 18.41
CA TRP A 268 6.58 -3.86 17.09
C TRP A 268 5.07 -3.95 16.89
N GLY A 269 4.40 -2.80 16.83
CA GLY A 269 2.96 -2.74 16.61
C GLY A 269 2.53 -3.23 15.23
N ILE A 270 1.35 -3.86 15.17
CA ILE A 270 0.82 -4.48 13.95
C ILE A 270 0.14 -3.47 13.01
N ASN A 271 -0.28 -2.31 13.51
CA ASN A 271 -1.12 -1.37 12.76
C ASN A 271 -0.43 -0.63 11.61
N ASN A 272 0.87 -0.83 11.37
CA ASN A 272 1.61 -0.39 10.17
C ASN A 272 1.56 1.12 9.82
N ALA A 273 1.05 1.98 10.72
CA ALA A 273 1.60 3.32 10.85
C ALA A 273 3.08 3.16 11.24
N THR A 274 3.98 3.92 10.61
CA THR A 274 5.44 3.71 10.68
C THR A 274 6.07 3.95 12.05
N SER A 275 5.26 4.31 13.05
CA SER A 275 5.64 4.80 14.37
C SER A 275 5.65 3.75 15.49
N SER A 276 4.92 2.63 15.41
CA SER A 276 4.78 1.69 16.55
C SER A 276 6.00 0.79 16.83
N LYS A 277 7.21 1.36 16.89
CA LYS A 277 8.44 0.69 17.34
C LYS A 277 8.74 1.15 18.76
N LEU A 278 8.79 0.23 19.72
CA LEU A 278 9.15 0.57 21.09
C LEU A 278 10.30 -0.31 21.57
N VAL A 279 11.26 0.28 22.27
CA VAL A 279 12.37 -0.44 22.92
C VAL A 279 12.56 0.11 24.31
N THR A 280 12.39 -0.74 25.31
CA THR A 280 12.75 -0.39 26.69
C THR A 280 14.24 -0.58 26.90
N LEU A 281 14.85 0.34 27.64
CA LEU A 281 16.19 0.22 28.19
C LEU A 281 16.10 0.15 29.71
N GLU A 282 16.81 -0.81 30.28
CA GLU A 282 16.95 -1.05 31.71
C GLU A 282 18.42 -0.96 32.13
N ASP A 283 18.69 -0.95 33.44
CA ASP A 283 20.04 -0.85 34.01
C ASP A 283 20.88 0.27 33.35
N VAL A 284 20.27 1.44 33.07
CA VAL A 284 20.96 2.49 32.31
C VAL A 284 21.89 3.30 33.22
N TYR A 285 23.15 3.38 32.82
CA TYR A 285 24.20 4.15 33.48
C TYR A 285 24.98 5.00 32.48
N GLN A 286 25.29 6.24 32.88
CA GLN A 286 26.26 7.09 32.19
C GLN A 286 27.26 7.63 33.23
N TYR A 287 28.55 7.61 32.88
CA TYR A 287 29.65 8.14 33.68
C TYR A 287 30.33 9.27 32.91
N SER A 288 30.74 10.33 33.64
CA SER A 288 31.49 11.45 33.07
C SER A 288 32.85 11.02 32.55
N GLU A 289 33.17 11.34 31.30
CA GLU A 289 34.50 11.09 30.73
C GLU A 289 35.58 12.01 31.35
N ILE A 290 35.15 13.11 31.98
CA ILE A 290 36.02 14.14 32.55
C ILE A 290 36.54 13.72 33.93
N ASN A 291 35.69 13.13 34.77
CA ASN A 291 36.01 12.86 36.18
C ASN A 291 35.50 11.52 36.74
N GLY A 292 34.81 10.70 35.94
CA GLY A 292 34.27 9.40 36.36
C GLY A 292 33.04 9.44 37.27
N SER A 293 32.44 10.62 37.52
CA SER A 293 31.21 10.72 38.31
C SER A 293 30.00 10.15 37.57
N VAL A 294 29.03 9.59 38.30
CA VAL A 294 27.78 9.08 37.73
C VAL A 294 26.89 10.25 37.30
N LEU A 295 26.46 10.24 36.03
CA LEU A 295 25.57 11.22 35.42
C LEU A 295 24.15 10.68 35.24
N ILE A 296 24.01 9.41 34.86
CA ILE A 296 22.76 8.64 34.88
C ILE A 296 23.00 7.40 35.74
N ASN A 297 22.07 7.10 36.65
CA ASN A 297 22.22 6.07 37.67
C ASN A 297 20.99 5.15 37.74
N ASN A 298 21.12 3.93 37.22
CA ASN A 298 20.08 2.89 37.26
C ASN A 298 18.71 3.39 36.78
N ALA A 299 18.70 4.09 35.64
CA ALA A 299 17.49 4.60 35.02
C ALA A 299 16.88 3.56 34.09
N THR A 300 15.59 3.72 33.80
CA THR A 300 14.94 3.15 32.63
C THR A 300 14.72 4.23 31.58
N TYR A 301 14.68 3.84 30.31
CA TYR A 301 14.33 4.72 29.19
C TYR A 301 13.46 3.97 28.19
N LEU A 302 12.60 4.69 27.47
CA LEU A 302 11.72 4.10 26.47
C LEU A 302 11.90 4.86 25.16
N PHE A 303 12.46 4.20 24.15
CA PHE A 303 12.30 4.65 22.77
C PHE A 303 10.84 4.39 22.38
N MET A 304 10.13 5.44 21.99
CA MET A 304 8.75 5.42 21.51
C MET A 304 8.54 6.54 20.49
N PRO A 305 7.54 6.45 19.60
CA PRO A 305 7.19 7.55 18.70
C PRO A 305 6.67 8.77 19.45
N GLU A 306 6.93 9.96 18.88
CA GLU A 306 6.49 11.24 19.44
C GLU A 306 4.97 11.46 19.31
N GLU A 307 4.35 10.92 18.24
CA GLU A 307 2.91 10.96 18.00
C GLU A 307 2.34 9.54 17.80
N ALA A 308 1.71 8.99 18.84
CA ALA A 308 0.87 7.80 18.75
C ALA A 308 -0.53 8.11 19.29
N ALA A 309 -1.55 7.78 18.51
CA ALA A 309 -2.95 7.89 18.91
C ALA A 309 -3.44 6.56 19.49
N PRO A 310 -4.28 6.55 20.54
CA PRO A 310 -4.87 5.33 21.06
C PRO A 310 -5.87 4.73 20.06
N LEU A 311 -5.94 3.41 20.02
CA LEU A 311 -6.98 2.65 19.30
C LEU A 311 -8.33 2.70 20.02
N GLU A 312 -8.28 2.64 21.35
CA GLU A 312 -9.44 2.66 22.25
C GLU A 312 -8.99 3.21 23.62
N THR A 313 -9.85 3.99 24.27
CA THR A 313 -9.58 4.59 25.59
C THR A 313 -10.77 4.38 26.52
N ALA A 314 -10.53 3.74 27.67
CA ALA A 314 -11.49 3.67 28.77
C ALA A 314 -11.23 4.77 29.80
N GLU A 315 -12.29 5.48 30.20
CA GLU A 315 -12.28 6.36 31.37
C GLU A 315 -12.45 5.53 32.65
N LEU A 316 -11.64 5.84 33.67
CA LEU A 316 -11.63 5.23 34.99
C LEU A 316 -11.97 6.28 36.06
N GLU A 317 -12.04 5.87 37.32
CA GLU A 317 -12.33 6.78 38.44
C GLU A 317 -11.15 7.75 38.69
N GLU A 318 -11.41 8.84 39.41
CA GLU A 318 -10.40 9.85 39.80
C GLU A 318 -9.60 10.47 38.61
N ASN A 319 -10.23 10.61 37.44
CA ASN A 319 -9.63 11.09 36.17
C ASN A 319 -8.52 10.19 35.59
N TYR A 320 -8.46 8.92 35.99
CA TYR A 320 -7.59 7.98 35.30
C TYR A 320 -8.17 7.62 33.92
N THR A 321 -7.30 7.40 32.94
CA THR A 321 -7.66 6.78 31.67
C THR A 321 -6.70 5.64 31.36
N LEU A 322 -7.22 4.61 30.69
CA LEU A 322 -6.48 3.45 30.24
C LEU A 322 -6.73 3.25 28.75
N SER A 323 -5.67 3.36 27.96
CA SER A 323 -5.73 3.33 26.51
C SER A 323 -4.94 2.15 25.95
N LEU A 324 -5.48 1.51 24.93
CA LEU A 324 -4.76 0.57 24.07
C LEU A 324 -4.13 1.34 22.92
N MET A 325 -2.81 1.36 22.82
CA MET A 325 -2.06 2.12 21.80
C MET A 325 -1.77 1.27 20.56
N ASP A 326 -1.29 0.04 20.74
CA ASP A 326 -1.13 -0.95 19.67
C ASP A 326 -0.98 -2.37 20.28
N ILE A 327 -0.92 -3.40 19.43
CA ILE A 327 -0.54 -4.77 19.86
C ILE A 327 0.58 -5.33 18.98
N ASP A 328 1.38 -6.22 19.56
CA ASP A 328 2.31 -7.07 18.83
C ASP A 328 1.92 -8.54 19.00
N ALA A 329 1.07 -9.00 18.09
CA ALA A 329 0.64 -10.39 18.04
C ALA A 329 1.67 -11.35 17.41
N ARG A 330 2.84 -10.84 16.99
CA ARG A 330 4.01 -11.64 16.55
C ARG A 330 4.92 -12.01 17.72
N ALA A 331 4.80 -11.31 18.85
CA ALA A 331 5.54 -11.60 20.06
C ALA A 331 5.15 -12.94 20.69
N THR A 332 6.06 -13.53 21.45
CA THR A 332 5.85 -14.77 22.20
C THR A 332 6.44 -14.68 23.61
N PRO A 333 5.64 -14.44 24.67
CA PRO A 333 4.18 -14.24 24.67
C PRO A 333 3.77 -12.97 23.90
N ARG A 334 2.49 -12.87 23.53
CA ARG A 334 1.98 -11.71 22.81
C ARG A 334 1.93 -10.48 23.70
N GLU A 335 2.18 -9.32 23.09
CA GLU A 335 2.34 -8.05 23.79
C GLU A 335 1.24 -7.05 23.39
N GLY A 336 0.77 -6.25 24.34
CA GLY A 336 -0.03 -5.05 24.12
C GLY A 336 0.71 -3.82 24.64
N TRP A 337 0.64 -2.70 23.92
CA TRP A 337 1.10 -1.41 24.43
C TRP A 337 -0.09 -0.70 25.09
N LEU A 338 -0.06 -0.58 26.41
CA LEU A 338 -1.02 0.19 27.20
C LEU A 338 -0.42 1.55 27.56
N GLN A 339 -1.26 2.58 27.53
CA GLN A 339 -0.94 3.91 28.05
C GLN A 339 -1.92 4.23 29.18
N ILE A 340 -1.38 4.65 30.32
CA ILE A 340 -2.16 5.04 31.49
C ILE A 340 -1.93 6.52 31.73
N SER A 341 -2.99 7.28 31.96
CA SER A 341 -2.91 8.67 32.40
C SER A 341 -3.68 8.86 33.69
N ASN A 342 -3.13 9.65 34.62
CA ASN A 342 -3.84 10.11 35.83
C ASN A 342 -4.34 11.56 35.71
N GLY A 343 -4.43 12.08 34.48
CA GLY A 343 -4.77 13.46 34.16
C GLY A 343 -3.61 14.46 34.32
N THR A 344 -2.47 14.08 34.91
CA THR A 344 -1.28 14.93 35.02
C THR A 344 0.03 14.27 34.57
N GLN A 345 0.11 12.95 34.67
CA GLN A 345 1.22 12.13 34.24
C GLN A 345 0.69 11.04 33.31
N VAL A 346 1.53 10.65 32.35
CA VAL A 346 1.27 9.57 31.41
C VAL A 346 2.39 8.55 31.54
N SER A 347 2.05 7.29 31.72
CA SER A 347 2.96 6.15 31.67
C SER A 347 2.63 5.27 30.46
N ASN A 348 3.63 4.55 29.96
CA ASN A 348 3.48 3.59 28.87
C ASN A 348 4.06 2.25 29.35
N ALA A 349 3.34 1.16 29.04
CA ALA A 349 3.73 -0.19 29.40
C ALA A 349 3.57 -1.12 28.20
N ILE A 350 4.60 -1.94 27.96
CA ILE A 350 4.47 -3.15 27.16
C ILE A 350 4.05 -4.24 28.14
N VAL A 351 2.91 -4.88 27.89
CA VAL A 351 2.33 -5.90 28.79
C VAL A 351 2.01 -7.17 28.04
N HIS A 352 2.19 -8.31 28.70
CA HIS A 352 2.18 -9.61 28.07
C HIS A 352 0.93 -10.42 28.41
N ASP A 353 0.56 -11.37 27.54
CA ASP A 353 -0.56 -12.28 27.79
C ASP A 353 -0.37 -13.07 29.10
N GLY A 354 -1.33 -12.96 30.03
CA GLY A 354 -1.30 -13.55 31.37
C GLY A 354 -0.54 -12.74 32.44
N GLU A 355 0.01 -11.57 32.11
CA GLU A 355 0.78 -10.74 33.05
C GLU A 355 -0.10 -10.03 34.10
N ARG A 356 0.49 -9.71 35.26
CA ARG A 356 -0.05 -8.77 36.23
C ARG A 356 0.83 -7.52 36.24
N TYR A 357 0.29 -6.42 35.73
CA TYR A 357 0.93 -5.12 35.67
C TYR A 357 0.40 -4.19 36.78
N THR A 358 1.26 -3.32 37.33
CA THR A 358 0.87 -2.35 38.36
C THR A 358 1.47 -0.98 38.06
N ASP A 359 0.65 0.07 38.10
CA ASP A 359 1.09 1.46 38.02
C ASP A 359 0.38 2.30 39.08
N GLY A 360 1.12 2.68 40.12
CA GLY A 360 0.64 3.47 41.25
C GLY A 360 -0.59 2.88 41.93
N ALA A 361 -1.75 3.45 41.59
CA ALA A 361 -3.08 3.10 42.10
C ALA A 361 -3.77 1.94 41.35
N LEU A 362 -3.26 1.58 40.17
CA LEU A 362 -3.87 0.58 39.28
C LEU A 362 -3.12 -0.75 39.33
N GLU A 363 -3.89 -1.84 39.36
CA GLU A 363 -3.43 -3.19 39.13
C GLU A 363 -4.27 -3.83 38.03
N ILE A 364 -3.61 -4.33 36.99
CA ILE A 364 -4.21 -4.83 35.77
C ILE A 364 -3.74 -6.27 35.57
N VAL A 365 -4.67 -7.18 35.28
CA VAL A 365 -4.38 -8.59 34.95
C VAL A 365 -4.75 -8.84 33.49
N ILE A 366 -3.74 -8.96 32.62
CA ILE A 366 -3.91 -9.21 31.20
C ILE A 366 -4.47 -10.61 31.01
N GLY A 367 -5.63 -10.70 30.37
CA GLY A 367 -6.33 -11.96 30.13
C GLY A 367 -6.04 -12.57 28.76
N SER A 368 -5.94 -11.74 27.72
CA SER A 368 -5.59 -12.15 26.34
C SER A 368 -5.18 -10.96 25.46
N VAL A 369 -4.22 -11.17 24.56
CA VAL A 369 -3.92 -10.27 23.43
C VAL A 369 -4.30 -10.96 22.12
N PHE A 370 -5.26 -10.36 21.39
CA PHE A 370 -5.96 -10.99 20.26
C PHE A 370 -5.85 -10.16 18.98
N HIS A 371 -5.56 -10.83 17.85
CA HIS A 371 -5.42 -10.22 16.54
C HIS A 371 -6.35 -10.88 15.51
N GLY A 372 -7.52 -10.28 15.35
CA GLY A 372 -8.60 -10.75 14.49
C GLY A 372 -8.26 -10.75 13.00
N GLY A 373 -8.77 -11.74 12.27
CA GLY A 373 -8.58 -11.90 10.82
C GLY A 373 -9.12 -10.78 9.91
N LYS A 374 -9.78 -9.75 10.45
CA LYS A 374 -10.30 -8.53 9.80
C LYS A 374 -9.51 -7.27 10.20
N SER A 375 -8.40 -7.44 10.93
CA SER A 375 -7.56 -6.39 11.55
C SER A 375 -8.05 -5.83 12.89
N THR A 376 -8.97 -6.51 13.58
CA THR A 376 -9.34 -6.12 14.96
C THR A 376 -8.20 -6.43 15.93
N ASN A 377 -7.76 -5.43 16.66
CA ASN A 377 -6.70 -5.50 17.66
C ASN A 377 -7.31 -5.27 19.05
N MET A 378 -7.10 -6.23 19.95
CA MET A 378 -7.87 -6.31 21.18
C MET A 378 -7.01 -6.80 22.34
N VAL A 379 -7.15 -6.14 23.50
CA VAL A 379 -6.63 -6.60 24.78
C VAL A 379 -7.80 -6.81 25.75
N LEU A 380 -7.97 -8.06 26.19
CA LEU A 380 -8.90 -8.43 27.23
C LEU A 380 -8.21 -8.32 28.59
N LEU A 381 -8.72 -7.46 29.46
CA LEU A 381 -8.23 -7.25 30.81
C LEU A 381 -9.12 -8.04 31.77
N SER A 382 -8.62 -9.19 32.23
CA SER A 382 -9.39 -10.11 33.08
C SER A 382 -9.76 -9.51 34.44
N SER A 383 -8.98 -8.55 34.93
CA SER A 383 -9.26 -7.74 36.11
C SER A 383 -8.53 -6.41 36.01
N VAL A 384 -9.24 -5.31 36.23
CA VAL A 384 -8.71 -3.97 36.47
C VAL A 384 -9.16 -3.56 37.86
N ARG A 385 -8.19 -3.36 38.76
CA ARG A 385 -8.40 -2.92 40.14
C ARG A 385 -7.80 -1.54 40.33
N GLN A 386 -8.59 -0.62 40.88
CA GLN A 386 -8.13 0.73 41.19
C GLN A 386 -8.30 1.01 42.68
N HIS A 387 -7.25 1.48 43.32
CA HIS A 387 -7.24 1.96 44.68
C HIS A 387 -7.25 3.50 44.68
N SER A 388 -8.08 4.11 45.52
CA SER A 388 -8.04 5.56 45.76
C SER A 388 -6.73 5.99 46.43
N THR A 389 -6.48 7.30 46.48
CA THR A 389 -5.38 7.92 47.24
C THR A 389 -5.27 7.51 48.72
N ASN A 390 -6.32 6.95 49.33
CA ASN A 390 -6.34 6.41 50.70
C ASN A 390 -6.29 4.87 50.75
N ASP A 391 -5.77 4.21 49.70
CA ASP A 391 -5.64 2.75 49.58
C ASP A 391 -6.96 1.98 49.73
N THR A 392 -8.08 2.60 49.35
CA THR A 392 -9.40 1.95 49.31
C THR A 392 -9.71 1.51 47.90
N LEU A 393 -9.99 0.22 47.68
CA LEU A 393 -10.44 -0.32 46.40
C LEU A 393 -11.75 0.36 45.96
N ILE A 394 -11.70 1.10 44.86
CA ILE A 394 -12.83 1.85 44.27
C ILE A 394 -13.36 1.21 42.97
N LEU A 395 -12.51 0.50 42.23
CA LEU A 395 -12.88 -0.20 41.00
C LEU A 395 -12.37 -1.64 41.03
N ASN A 396 -13.18 -2.60 40.58
CA ASN A 396 -12.78 -4.00 40.38
C ASN A 396 -13.69 -4.68 39.36
N GLN A 397 -13.29 -4.67 38.08
CA GLN A 397 -14.05 -5.30 36.99
C GLN A 397 -13.13 -5.79 35.87
N SER A 398 -13.60 -6.72 35.05
CA SER A 398 -12.96 -7.02 33.76
C SER A 398 -13.21 -5.87 32.79
N MET A 399 -12.24 -5.61 31.91
CA MET A 399 -12.35 -4.60 30.84
C MET A 399 -11.93 -5.18 29.50
N LEU A 400 -12.38 -4.54 28.44
CA LEU A 400 -12.06 -4.89 27.07
C LEU A 400 -11.67 -3.60 26.36
N LEU A 401 -10.52 -3.61 25.70
CA LEU A 401 -10.09 -2.53 24.80
C LEU A 401 -9.94 -3.15 23.41
N ALA A 402 -10.69 -2.64 22.43
CA ALA A 402 -10.67 -3.12 21.05
C ALA A 402 -10.82 -1.93 20.09
N ASP A 403 -10.04 -1.90 19.02
CA ASP A 403 -10.19 -0.87 17.96
C ASP A 403 -11.54 -0.99 17.23
N GLN A 404 -12.10 -2.20 17.16
CA GLN A 404 -13.33 -2.54 16.46
C GLN A 404 -14.13 -3.61 17.20
N TYR A 405 -15.46 -3.49 17.13
CA TYR A 405 -16.40 -4.45 17.72
C TYR A 405 -17.25 -5.11 16.61
N PRO A 406 -16.68 -6.03 15.82
CA PRO A 406 -17.43 -6.72 14.77
C PRO A 406 -18.50 -7.63 15.40
N ASP A 407 -19.71 -7.61 14.87
CA ASP A 407 -20.76 -8.54 15.27
C ASP A 407 -20.72 -9.80 14.39
N GLY A 408 -20.70 -10.98 15.02
CA GLY A 408 -20.91 -12.26 14.34
C GLY A 408 -22.40 -12.59 14.13
N GLU A 409 -22.70 -13.86 13.85
CA GLU A 409 -24.04 -14.42 14.04
C GLU A 409 -24.45 -14.25 15.50
N ILE A 410 -25.58 -13.57 15.76
CA ILE A 410 -26.17 -13.48 17.09
C ILE A 410 -27.09 -14.70 17.26
N TRP A 411 -26.60 -15.72 17.98
CA TRP A 411 -27.41 -16.88 18.31
C TRP A 411 -28.22 -16.62 19.58
N ALA A 412 -29.51 -16.34 19.42
CA ALA A 412 -30.44 -16.20 20.52
C ALA A 412 -30.58 -17.50 21.33
N LEU A 413 -30.55 -17.35 22.64
CA LEU A 413 -30.67 -18.38 23.66
C LEU A 413 -31.90 -18.08 24.54
N HIS A 414 -32.28 -19.01 25.42
CA HIS A 414 -33.39 -18.78 26.36
C HIS A 414 -33.09 -17.61 27.32
N GLU A 415 -34.16 -17.05 27.92
CA GLU A 415 -34.07 -15.96 28.91
C GLU A 415 -33.35 -14.69 28.39
N ASN A 416 -33.53 -14.39 27.10
CA ASN A 416 -32.92 -13.24 26.41
C ASN A 416 -31.37 -13.21 26.47
N TYR A 417 -30.74 -14.35 26.68
CA TYR A 417 -29.32 -14.50 26.40
C TYR A 417 -29.10 -14.59 24.88
N ALA A 418 -27.91 -14.23 24.40
CA ALA A 418 -27.46 -14.58 23.06
C ALA A 418 -25.93 -14.72 23.02
N LEU A 419 -25.43 -15.68 22.24
CA LEU A 419 -23.99 -15.88 22.04
C LEU A 419 -23.57 -15.32 20.68
N ASN A 420 -22.48 -14.55 20.66
CA ASN A 420 -21.93 -13.95 19.45
C ASN A 420 -20.41 -14.24 19.32
N PRO A 421 -19.97 -14.99 18.31
CA PRO A 421 -18.55 -15.08 17.96
C PRO A 421 -18.20 -13.89 17.08
N ARG A 422 -17.67 -12.83 17.70
CA ARG A 422 -17.35 -11.58 17.03
C ARG A 422 -16.31 -11.79 15.94
N GLU A 423 -15.25 -12.51 16.29
CA GLU A 423 -14.12 -12.74 15.41
C GLU A 423 -13.30 -13.96 15.81
N ILE A 424 -12.41 -14.40 14.91
CA ILE A 424 -11.39 -15.39 15.17
C ILE A 424 -10.00 -14.86 14.86
N ASP A 425 -9.02 -15.36 15.61
CA ASP A 425 -7.59 -15.17 15.35
C ASP A 425 -7.03 -16.47 14.78
N ALA A 426 -6.56 -16.37 13.53
CA ALA A 426 -6.01 -17.47 12.76
C ALA A 426 -4.47 -17.49 12.75
N HIS A 427 -3.83 -16.49 13.37
CA HIS A 427 -2.38 -16.32 13.44
C HIS A 427 -1.75 -17.12 14.60
N VAL A 428 -2.56 -17.55 15.57
CA VAL A 428 -2.18 -18.48 16.64
C VAL A 428 -2.56 -19.93 16.35
N TYR A 429 -1.79 -20.84 16.96
CA TYR A 429 -2.14 -22.25 17.08
C TYR A 429 -2.12 -22.69 18.56
N PRO A 430 -3.20 -23.26 19.11
CA PRO A 430 -4.53 -23.43 18.48
C PRO A 430 -5.18 -22.08 18.11
N ARG A 431 -6.02 -22.10 17.06
CA ARG A 431 -6.78 -20.91 16.65
C ARG A 431 -7.75 -20.49 17.74
N GLN A 432 -7.94 -19.18 17.87
CA GLN A 432 -8.76 -18.57 18.91
C GLN A 432 -10.02 -17.92 18.33
N VAL A 433 -11.06 -17.80 19.15
CA VAL A 433 -12.31 -17.08 18.90
C VAL A 433 -12.58 -16.10 20.04
N TRP A 434 -12.94 -14.87 19.70
CA TRP A 434 -13.53 -13.93 20.65
C TRP A 434 -15.05 -14.14 20.69
N PHE A 435 -15.54 -14.55 21.86
CA PHE A 435 -16.96 -14.66 22.16
C PHE A 435 -17.42 -13.53 23.08
N THR A 436 -18.58 -12.95 22.75
CA THR A 436 -19.38 -12.12 23.66
C THR A 436 -20.68 -12.84 23.97
N LEU A 437 -21.02 -12.96 25.25
CA LEU A 437 -22.38 -13.29 25.69
C LEU A 437 -23.15 -12.00 25.95
N LEU A 438 -24.34 -11.92 25.38
CA LEU A 438 -25.27 -10.81 25.51
C LEU A 438 -26.43 -11.22 26.44
N LYS A 439 -26.93 -10.30 27.25
CA LYS A 439 -28.19 -10.42 28.01
C LYS A 439 -29.05 -9.20 27.73
N ASN A 440 -30.27 -9.41 27.24
CA ASN A 440 -31.15 -8.32 26.77
C ASN A 440 -30.48 -7.38 25.74
N GLY A 441 -29.50 -7.87 24.98
CA GLY A 441 -28.73 -7.09 24.00
C GLY A 441 -27.45 -6.41 24.55
N THR A 442 -27.20 -6.43 25.86
CA THR A 442 -25.99 -5.85 26.48
C THR A 442 -24.93 -6.93 26.71
N PRO A 443 -23.63 -6.70 26.40
CA PRO A 443 -22.54 -7.60 26.79
C PRO A 443 -22.52 -7.86 28.31
N VAL A 444 -22.37 -9.12 28.70
CA VAL A 444 -22.24 -9.56 30.10
C VAL A 444 -21.05 -10.48 30.34
N TYR A 445 -20.41 -10.99 29.29
CA TYR A 445 -19.18 -11.77 29.40
C TYR A 445 -18.44 -11.81 28.06
N ASP A 446 -17.19 -11.35 28.08
CA ASP A 446 -16.27 -11.39 26.95
C ASP A 446 -15.10 -12.34 27.26
N THR A 447 -14.73 -13.16 26.27
CA THR A 447 -13.66 -14.15 26.44
C THR A 447 -13.02 -14.52 25.10
N VAL A 448 -11.71 -14.74 25.14
CA VAL A 448 -10.94 -15.37 24.04
C VAL A 448 -10.75 -16.83 24.37
N MET A 449 -11.17 -17.71 23.46
CA MET A 449 -11.14 -19.15 23.67
C MET A 449 -10.50 -19.86 22.47
N SER A 450 -9.68 -20.86 22.76
CA SER A 450 -9.02 -21.71 21.76
C SER A 450 -9.88 -22.91 21.37
N SER A 451 -9.64 -23.46 20.18
CA SER A 451 -10.21 -24.78 19.82
C SER A 451 -9.90 -25.85 20.87
N LYS A 452 -10.87 -26.71 21.15
CA LYS A 452 -10.92 -27.77 22.19
C LYS A 452 -11.10 -27.28 23.64
N GLN A 453 -11.27 -25.98 23.88
CA GLN A 453 -11.68 -25.50 25.20
C GLN A 453 -13.21 -25.56 25.38
N VAL A 454 -13.64 -25.67 26.63
CA VAL A 454 -15.05 -25.67 27.03
C VAL A 454 -15.47 -24.26 27.40
N TYR A 455 -16.35 -23.66 26.62
CA TYR A 455 -17.02 -22.42 27.02
C TYR A 455 -17.94 -22.73 28.21
N THR A 456 -17.86 -21.94 29.27
CA THR A 456 -18.83 -21.97 30.37
C THR A 456 -19.04 -20.57 30.92
N TYR A 457 -20.30 -20.16 31.03
CA TYR A 457 -20.69 -18.92 31.70
C TYR A 457 -21.51 -19.21 32.97
N TYR A 458 -21.21 -18.46 34.03
CA TYR A 458 -21.92 -18.46 35.30
C TYR A 458 -22.52 -17.08 35.58
N ASN A 459 -23.78 -17.04 35.99
CA ASN A 459 -24.38 -15.85 36.60
C ASN A 459 -24.31 -16.02 38.13
N GLY A 460 -23.34 -15.35 38.76
CA GLY A 460 -22.98 -15.59 40.16
C GLY A 460 -22.46 -17.02 40.37
N SER A 461 -23.21 -17.84 41.11
CA SER A 461 -22.90 -19.26 41.33
C SER A 461 -23.66 -20.22 40.40
N MET A 462 -24.62 -19.73 39.60
CA MET A 462 -25.43 -20.58 38.73
C MET A 462 -24.77 -20.73 37.37
N LYS A 463 -24.55 -21.97 36.93
CA LYS A 463 -24.13 -22.26 35.55
C LYS A 463 -25.31 -21.93 34.63
N VAL A 464 -25.11 -21.10 33.60
CA VAL A 464 -26.18 -20.68 32.68
C VAL A 464 -25.99 -21.25 31.28
N PHE A 465 -24.77 -21.27 30.75
CA PHE A 465 -24.50 -21.79 29.41
C PHE A 465 -23.15 -22.50 29.34
N THR A 466 -23.07 -23.55 28.53
CA THR A 466 -21.83 -24.29 28.27
C THR A 466 -21.83 -24.93 26.88
N ALA A 467 -20.67 -24.96 26.24
CA ALA A 467 -20.47 -25.58 24.94
C ALA A 467 -18.99 -25.89 24.69
N ASP A 468 -18.71 -27.04 24.07
CA ASP A 468 -17.37 -27.44 23.68
C ASP A 468 -17.00 -26.82 22.33
N ILE A 469 -15.91 -26.05 22.28
CA ILE A 469 -15.45 -25.37 21.06
C ILE A 469 -14.67 -26.39 20.21
N SER A 470 -15.38 -27.28 19.53
CA SER A 470 -14.75 -28.42 18.83
C SER A 470 -13.75 -28.00 17.74
N THR A 471 -14.06 -26.93 16.98
CA THR A 471 -13.19 -26.40 15.91
C THR A 471 -13.39 -24.89 15.75
N VAL A 472 -12.29 -24.16 15.59
CA VAL A 472 -12.26 -22.77 15.11
C VAL A 472 -11.72 -22.79 13.67
N PHE A 473 -12.57 -22.52 12.69
CA PHE A 473 -12.26 -22.59 11.26
C PHE A 473 -12.09 -21.19 10.68
N HIS A 474 -10.90 -20.96 10.12
CA HIS A 474 -10.60 -19.78 9.32
C HIS A 474 -10.77 -20.08 7.84
N GLY A 475 -11.64 -19.32 7.18
CA GLY A 475 -11.93 -19.41 5.76
C GLY A 475 -11.43 -18.22 4.95
N THR A 476 -11.47 -18.37 3.63
CA THR A 476 -11.25 -17.26 2.68
C THR A 476 -12.40 -16.25 2.68
N GLU A 477 -13.62 -16.72 2.95
CA GLU A 477 -14.88 -15.97 2.81
C GLU A 477 -15.59 -15.80 4.16
N THR A 478 -15.81 -16.94 4.85
CA THR A 478 -16.51 -17.02 6.13
C THR A 478 -15.67 -17.78 7.14
N ASP A 479 -15.65 -17.24 8.36
CA ASP A 479 -15.09 -17.90 9.52
C ASP A 479 -16.21 -18.58 10.30
N ALA A 480 -15.94 -19.78 10.80
CA ALA A 480 -16.94 -20.62 11.44
C ALA A 480 -16.40 -21.24 12.74
N VAL A 481 -17.26 -21.27 13.76
CA VAL A 481 -16.96 -21.86 15.06
C VAL A 481 -17.95 -22.99 15.29
N PHE A 482 -17.43 -24.19 15.49
CA PHE A 482 -18.22 -25.42 15.61
C PHE A 482 -18.33 -25.80 17.08
N LEU A 483 -19.51 -25.56 17.65
CA LEU A 483 -19.84 -25.94 19.02
C LEU A 483 -20.40 -27.37 19.09
N ARG A 484 -20.08 -28.06 20.20
CA ARG A 484 -20.62 -29.38 20.60
C ARG A 484 -21.05 -29.34 22.07
N ASP A 485 -21.69 -30.41 22.54
CA ASP A 485 -22.03 -30.62 23.96
C ASP A 485 -22.74 -29.42 24.61
N ILE A 486 -23.58 -28.76 23.80
CA ILE A 486 -24.19 -27.48 24.13
C ILE A 486 -25.35 -27.69 25.10
N LYS A 487 -25.31 -26.97 26.22
CA LYS A 487 -26.36 -26.98 27.25
C LYS A 487 -26.58 -25.57 27.78
N GLN A 488 -27.85 -25.23 28.01
CA GLN A 488 -28.27 -24.01 28.68
C GLN A 488 -29.14 -24.38 29.88
N TYR A 489 -28.99 -23.63 30.97
CA TYR A 489 -29.73 -23.79 32.20
C TYR A 489 -30.47 -22.48 32.52
N SER A 490 -31.65 -22.58 33.13
CA SER A 490 -32.39 -21.41 33.60
C SER A 490 -31.65 -20.71 34.73
N GLU A 491 -31.53 -19.38 34.63
CA GLU A 491 -31.02 -18.53 35.72
C GLU A 491 -32.01 -18.42 36.90
N LEU A 492 -33.22 -18.96 36.78
CA LEU A 492 -34.26 -18.88 37.81
C LEU A 492 -34.25 -20.10 38.76
N ASP A 493 -34.01 -21.31 38.23
CA ASP A 493 -34.07 -22.56 38.99
C ASP A 493 -32.94 -23.57 38.70
N GLY A 494 -32.01 -23.25 37.79
CA GLY A 494 -30.86 -24.08 37.44
C GLY A 494 -31.18 -25.31 36.58
N ARG A 495 -32.40 -25.47 36.07
CA ARG A 495 -32.77 -26.61 35.21
C ARG A 495 -32.30 -26.44 33.77
N GLU A 496 -31.88 -27.53 33.15
CA GLU A 496 -31.46 -27.57 31.74
C GLU A 496 -32.67 -27.38 30.80
N PHE A 497 -32.54 -26.51 29.79
CA PHE A 497 -33.55 -26.30 28.74
C PHE A 497 -33.54 -27.45 27.74
N ALA A 498 -34.73 -28.00 27.42
CA ALA A 498 -34.87 -29.19 26.59
C ALA A 498 -34.87 -28.94 25.07
N ASP A 499 -35.15 -27.71 24.62
CA ASP A 499 -35.48 -27.37 23.22
C ASP A 499 -34.27 -26.85 22.41
N LEU A 500 -33.04 -27.14 22.86
CA LEU A 500 -31.80 -26.78 22.15
C LEU A 500 -31.65 -27.59 20.85
N PRO A 501 -30.93 -27.09 19.82
CA PRO A 501 -30.93 -27.66 18.47
C PRO A 501 -30.70 -29.18 18.45
N HIS A 502 -31.78 -29.89 18.14
CA HIS A 502 -31.85 -31.35 18.15
C HIS A 502 -31.01 -31.97 17.01
N TRP A 503 -30.73 -33.26 17.19
CA TRP A 503 -29.82 -34.05 16.37
C TRP A 503 -30.24 -34.14 14.90
N TYR A 504 -29.32 -34.58 14.03
CA TYR A 504 -29.66 -34.95 12.65
C TYR A 504 -30.72 -36.08 12.67
N PRO A 505 -31.96 -35.82 12.24
CA PRO A 505 -32.97 -36.84 12.19
C PRO A 505 -32.83 -37.67 10.92
N VAL A 506 -33.25 -38.92 10.97
CA VAL A 506 -33.56 -39.68 9.77
C VAL A 506 -34.95 -39.22 9.33
N HIS A 507 -34.99 -38.45 8.24
CA HIS A 507 -36.22 -37.95 7.63
C HIS A 507 -37.04 -39.11 7.04
N LEU A 508 -38.31 -39.18 7.41
CA LEU A 508 -39.28 -40.19 6.96
C LEU A 508 -40.37 -39.54 6.08
N THR A 509 -41.30 -40.33 5.53
CA THR A 509 -42.42 -39.78 4.75
C THR A 509 -43.43 -39.06 5.64
N TYR A 510 -44.24 -38.19 5.03
CA TYR A 510 -45.30 -37.39 5.68
C TYR A 510 -44.84 -36.40 6.75
N GLY A 511 -43.57 -35.97 6.68
CA GLY A 511 -43.00 -34.98 7.61
C GLY A 511 -42.74 -35.55 9.00
N TYR A 512 -42.47 -36.85 9.09
CA TYR A 512 -42.00 -37.51 10.31
C TYR A 512 -40.49 -37.64 10.32
N ASP A 513 -39.91 -37.64 11.50
CA ASP A 513 -38.47 -37.63 11.74
C ASP A 513 -38.14 -38.51 12.95
N ILE A 514 -37.13 -39.37 12.85
CA ILE A 514 -36.64 -40.19 13.98
C ILE A 514 -35.19 -39.87 14.32
N ALA A 515 -34.87 -39.68 15.60
CA ALA A 515 -33.54 -39.26 16.06
C ALA A 515 -33.10 -39.93 17.38
N ALA A 516 -31.78 -39.95 17.63
CA ALA A 516 -31.16 -40.69 18.73
C ALA A 516 -31.00 -39.86 20.02
N LYS A 517 -31.83 -40.23 21.00
CA LYS A 517 -31.83 -39.95 22.45
C LYS A 517 -30.46 -39.63 23.09
N GLN A 518 -29.68 -40.71 23.06
CA GLN A 518 -28.50 -41.06 23.85
C GLN A 518 -28.16 -42.51 23.44
N ILE A 519 -26.89 -42.81 23.19
CA ILE A 519 -26.43 -44.19 22.93
C ILE A 519 -25.63 -44.72 24.13
N ASN A 520 -26.09 -45.82 24.72
CA ASN A 520 -25.37 -46.58 25.74
C ASN A 520 -24.95 -47.95 25.17
N TRP A 521 -23.98 -48.60 25.81
CA TRP A 521 -23.40 -49.91 25.44
C TRP A 521 -24.38 -51.10 25.27
N SER A 522 -25.66 -50.95 25.64
CA SER A 522 -26.69 -52.00 25.55
C SER A 522 -28.10 -51.47 25.23
N THR A 523 -28.27 -50.16 25.02
CA THR A 523 -29.57 -49.54 24.73
C THR A 523 -29.40 -48.20 24.04
N ILE A 524 -30.31 -47.87 23.12
CA ILE A 524 -30.48 -46.54 22.53
C ILE A 524 -31.80 -45.93 23.00
N ALA A 525 -31.79 -44.64 23.33
CA ALA A 525 -33.03 -43.87 23.43
C ALA A 525 -33.38 -43.30 22.04
N LEU A 526 -34.65 -43.34 21.63
CA LEU A 526 -35.11 -42.87 20.31
C LEU A 526 -36.34 -41.99 20.47
N GLN A 527 -36.47 -41.01 19.59
CA GLN A 527 -37.57 -40.06 19.55
C GLN A 527 -38.15 -39.97 18.13
N LEU A 528 -39.47 -40.08 18.02
CA LEU A 528 -40.25 -39.84 16.81
C LEU A 528 -40.94 -38.48 16.91
N SER A 529 -40.78 -37.66 15.89
CA SER A 529 -41.42 -36.35 15.78
C SER A 529 -42.11 -36.17 14.43
N LYS A 530 -42.99 -35.18 14.33
CA LYS A 530 -43.69 -34.78 13.11
C LYS A 530 -43.68 -33.25 12.99
N ASN A 531 -43.13 -32.70 11.91
CA ASN A 531 -42.95 -31.26 11.71
C ASN A 531 -42.33 -30.58 12.96
N ASN A 532 -41.23 -31.13 13.47
CA ASN A 532 -40.52 -30.71 14.69
C ASN A 532 -41.31 -30.80 16.02
N ARG A 533 -42.47 -31.46 16.05
CA ARG A 533 -43.20 -31.75 17.30
C ARG A 533 -43.01 -33.21 17.70
N ILE A 534 -42.54 -33.46 18.92
CA ILE A 534 -42.42 -34.81 19.49
C ILE A 534 -43.79 -35.49 19.51
N ILE A 535 -43.84 -36.74 19.03
CA ILE A 535 -45.03 -37.58 18.99
C ILE A 535 -44.89 -38.77 19.95
N ASP A 536 -43.73 -39.43 19.92
CA ASP A 536 -43.45 -40.61 20.75
C ASP A 536 -41.94 -40.71 21.06
N GLU A 537 -41.56 -41.32 22.18
CA GLU A 537 -40.16 -41.61 22.53
C GLU A 537 -40.02 -42.84 23.43
N GLY A 538 -38.90 -43.56 23.30
CA GLY A 538 -38.67 -44.81 24.02
C GLY A 538 -37.19 -45.18 24.15
N ILE A 539 -36.91 -46.22 24.95
CA ILE A 539 -35.56 -46.77 25.15
C ILE A 539 -35.59 -48.24 24.74
N PHE A 540 -34.67 -48.63 23.86
CA PHE A 540 -34.70 -49.90 23.15
C PHE A 540 -33.32 -50.59 23.18
N PRO A 541 -33.24 -51.91 23.41
CA PRO A 541 -31.98 -52.65 23.35
C PRO A 541 -31.55 -52.89 21.89
N ASP A 542 -32.32 -53.66 21.12
CA ASP A 542 -31.93 -54.17 19.79
C ASP A 542 -32.92 -53.77 18.67
N THR A 543 -34.22 -53.75 18.99
CA THR A 543 -35.32 -53.42 18.06
C THR A 543 -36.25 -52.38 18.67
N PHE A 544 -36.76 -51.46 17.87
CA PHE A 544 -37.66 -50.39 18.31
C PHE A 544 -38.97 -50.34 17.53
N MET A 545 -40.01 -49.81 18.17
CA MET A 545 -41.23 -49.34 17.54
C MET A 545 -41.69 -48.05 18.24
N LEU A 546 -42.13 -47.07 17.46
CA LEU A 546 -42.69 -45.79 17.90
C LEU A 546 -43.95 -45.49 17.07
N GLU A 547 -45.00 -44.93 17.68
CA GLU A 547 -46.34 -44.83 17.07
C GLU A 547 -46.97 -43.43 17.18
N ASP A 548 -47.47 -42.92 16.06
CA ASP A 548 -48.47 -41.84 16.04
C ASP A 548 -49.88 -42.43 15.92
N SER A 549 -50.41 -42.84 17.07
CA SER A 549 -51.77 -43.37 17.19
C SER A 549 -52.86 -42.38 16.72
N GLY A 550 -52.56 -41.08 16.67
CA GLY A 550 -53.46 -40.05 16.14
C GLY A 550 -53.51 -39.98 14.61
N ASN A 551 -52.50 -40.48 13.92
CA ASN A 551 -52.39 -40.46 12.45
C ASN A 551 -52.19 -41.86 11.82
N GLN A 552 -52.23 -42.94 12.60
CA GLN A 552 -52.04 -44.32 12.13
C GLN A 552 -50.69 -44.55 11.44
N ILE A 553 -49.63 -43.95 11.99
CA ILE A 553 -48.24 -44.13 11.54
C ILE A 553 -47.47 -44.92 12.59
N THR A 554 -46.77 -45.95 12.16
CA THR A 554 -45.85 -46.72 13.01
C THR A 554 -44.47 -46.72 12.38
N VAL A 555 -43.44 -46.45 13.17
CA VAL A 555 -42.03 -46.50 12.74
C VAL A 555 -41.34 -47.58 13.55
N SER A 556 -40.72 -48.53 12.87
CA SER A 556 -40.03 -49.67 13.50
C SER A 556 -38.65 -49.88 12.90
N GLY A 557 -37.75 -50.54 13.63
CA GLY A 557 -36.44 -50.89 13.10
C GLY A 557 -35.64 -51.84 13.98
N SER A 558 -34.49 -52.26 13.45
CA SER A 558 -33.52 -53.11 14.16
C SER A 558 -32.13 -52.50 13.98
N LEU A 559 -31.47 -52.29 15.13
CA LEU A 559 -30.17 -51.63 15.22
C LEU A 559 -29.07 -52.50 14.60
N ASP A 560 -29.07 -53.81 14.88
CA ASP A 560 -28.17 -54.78 14.24
C ASP A 560 -28.24 -54.72 12.71
N SER A 561 -29.46 -54.67 12.17
CA SER A 561 -29.70 -54.64 10.72
C SER A 561 -29.49 -53.26 10.08
N HIS A 562 -29.37 -52.19 10.89
CA HIS A 562 -29.31 -50.81 10.44
C HIS A 562 -30.51 -50.43 9.53
N ASN A 563 -31.71 -50.95 9.83
CA ASN A 563 -32.90 -50.73 9.00
C ASN A 563 -34.00 -49.98 9.78
N ILE A 564 -34.66 -49.03 9.11
CA ILE A 564 -35.81 -48.28 9.62
C ILE A 564 -36.95 -48.37 8.59
N THR A 565 -38.12 -48.80 9.04
CA THR A 565 -39.31 -48.99 8.21
C THR A 565 -40.49 -48.23 8.80
N GLN A 566 -41.17 -47.43 7.98
CA GLN A 566 -42.36 -46.67 8.32
C GLN A 566 -43.59 -47.29 7.65
N TYR A 567 -44.66 -47.42 8.43
CA TYR A 567 -45.95 -47.95 8.01
C TYR A 567 -47.03 -46.87 8.18
N TYR A 568 -47.98 -46.84 7.24
CA TYR A 568 -49.23 -46.11 7.34
C TYR A 568 -50.39 -47.08 7.14
N ASN A 569 -51.32 -47.19 8.11
CA ASN A 569 -52.40 -48.19 8.07
C ASN A 569 -51.87 -49.61 7.73
N ASP A 570 -50.90 -50.09 8.52
CA ASP A 570 -50.19 -51.38 8.36
C ASP A 570 -49.53 -51.62 6.98
N THR A 571 -49.47 -50.60 6.12
CA THR A 571 -48.87 -50.65 4.79
C THR A 571 -47.51 -49.97 4.82
N GLU A 572 -46.46 -50.67 4.40
CA GLU A 572 -45.11 -50.12 4.29
C GLU A 572 -45.10 -48.94 3.29
N VAL A 573 -44.69 -47.75 3.77
CA VAL A 573 -44.61 -46.51 2.96
C VAL A 573 -43.18 -46.03 2.74
N LEU A 574 -42.25 -46.41 3.63
CA LEU A 574 -40.82 -46.14 3.47
C LEU A 574 -40.01 -47.24 4.17
N ASN A 575 -38.93 -47.67 3.52
CA ASN A 575 -38.01 -48.65 4.07
C ASN A 575 -36.58 -48.21 3.73
N LEU A 576 -35.80 -47.90 4.76
CA LEU A 576 -34.45 -47.38 4.67
C LEU A 576 -33.49 -48.41 5.25
N THR A 577 -32.49 -48.80 4.47
CA THR A 577 -31.49 -49.81 4.86
C THR A 577 -30.09 -49.23 4.97
N ASN A 578 -29.26 -49.77 5.86
CA ASN A 578 -27.92 -49.25 6.20
C ASN A 578 -27.94 -47.83 6.79
N VAL A 579 -28.96 -47.52 7.60
CA VAL A 579 -29.11 -46.28 8.36
C VAL A 579 -28.34 -46.39 9.68
N THR A 580 -27.24 -45.66 9.80
CA THR A 580 -26.51 -45.51 11.07
C THR A 580 -27.12 -44.38 11.89
N LEU A 581 -27.61 -44.70 13.09
CA LEU A 581 -27.99 -43.70 14.09
C LEU A 581 -26.75 -43.40 14.94
N GLU A 582 -26.06 -42.30 14.66
CA GLU A 582 -24.89 -41.85 15.43
C GLU A 582 -25.29 -41.15 16.74
N ASP A 583 -24.41 -41.21 17.75
CA ASP A 583 -24.62 -40.52 19.02
C ASP A 583 -24.55 -39.00 18.81
N GLY A 584 -25.69 -38.34 19.03
CA GLY A 584 -25.90 -36.97 18.65
C GLY A 584 -25.38 -35.97 19.68
N TYR A 585 -24.13 -35.53 19.53
CA TYR A 585 -23.71 -34.27 20.20
C TYR A 585 -24.61 -33.12 19.71
N SER A 586 -25.17 -32.33 20.62
CA SER A 586 -25.85 -31.07 20.28
C SER A 586 -24.84 -30.15 19.60
N LYS A 587 -25.07 -29.85 18.32
CA LYS A 587 -24.11 -29.14 17.45
C LYS A 587 -24.69 -27.81 17.01
N LYS A 588 -23.86 -26.78 17.00
CA LYS A 588 -24.18 -25.48 16.40
C LYS A 588 -22.94 -24.97 15.69
N THR A 589 -23.05 -24.73 14.39
CA THR A 589 -22.11 -23.86 13.69
C THR A 589 -22.57 -22.43 13.91
N LEU A 590 -21.64 -21.57 14.34
CA LEU A 590 -21.82 -20.13 14.38
C LEU A 590 -20.85 -19.50 13.38
N TYR A 591 -21.30 -18.52 12.63
CA TYR A 591 -20.43 -17.77 11.71
C TYR A 591 -20.02 -16.44 12.34
N THR A 592 -18.77 -16.02 12.17
CA THR A 592 -18.46 -14.58 12.35
C THR A 592 -18.95 -13.82 11.11
N SER A 593 -19.11 -12.49 11.20
CA SER A 593 -19.48 -11.73 9.99
C SER A 593 -18.48 -11.99 8.86
N PRO A 594 -18.94 -12.14 7.59
CA PRO A 594 -18.02 -12.26 6.48
C PRO A 594 -17.07 -11.06 6.47
N ARG A 595 -15.78 -11.31 6.19
CA ARG A 595 -14.76 -10.26 6.08
C ARG A 595 -15.28 -9.14 5.18
N SER A 596 -15.16 -7.89 5.61
CA SER A 596 -15.51 -6.72 4.79
C SER A 596 -14.79 -6.83 3.45
N LEU A 597 -15.54 -6.77 2.35
CA LEU A 597 -14.99 -6.91 1.01
C LEU A 597 -13.91 -5.84 0.80
N LYS A 598 -12.67 -6.29 0.60
CA LYS A 598 -11.52 -5.47 0.24
C LYS A 598 -10.95 -6.01 -1.07
N ILE A 599 -10.53 -5.11 -1.94
CA ILE A 599 -9.71 -5.41 -3.12
C ILE A 599 -8.38 -4.67 -2.94
N SER A 600 -7.30 -5.25 -3.47
CA SER A 600 -6.00 -4.60 -3.54
C SER A 600 -5.39 -4.87 -4.91
N ILE A 601 -4.93 -3.83 -5.58
CA ILE A 601 -4.24 -3.91 -6.86
C ILE A 601 -2.84 -4.45 -6.59
N THR A 602 -2.61 -5.72 -6.96
CA THR A 602 -1.32 -6.41 -6.82
C THR A 602 -0.42 -6.24 -8.04
N SER A 603 -0.93 -5.69 -9.13
CA SER A 603 -0.15 -5.12 -10.23
C SER A 603 -1.00 -4.10 -10.99
N PRO A 604 -0.46 -2.94 -11.40
CA PRO A 604 0.93 -2.49 -11.25
C PRO A 604 1.31 -2.12 -9.79
N ILE A 605 2.55 -2.41 -9.38
CA ILE A 605 3.08 -2.14 -8.02
C ILE A 605 3.98 -0.90 -7.90
N HIS A 606 4.39 -0.30 -9.03
CA HIS A 606 5.22 0.90 -9.05
C HIS A 606 4.47 2.06 -9.70
N ARG A 607 4.66 3.27 -9.16
CA ARG A 607 4.10 4.53 -9.70
C ARG A 607 4.61 4.88 -11.10
N LEU A 608 5.69 4.25 -11.56
CA LEU A 608 6.28 4.35 -12.89
C LEU A 608 6.24 2.99 -13.58
N GLN A 609 5.63 2.91 -14.77
CA GLN A 609 5.42 1.67 -15.52
C GLN A 609 5.84 1.81 -16.99
N ARG A 610 5.96 0.69 -17.71
CA ARG A 610 6.10 0.65 -19.17
C ARG A 610 5.04 -0.27 -19.78
N ASN A 611 4.57 0.05 -20.97
CA ASN A 611 3.61 -0.77 -21.71
C ASN A 611 4.27 -2.07 -22.26
N PRO A 612 3.54 -3.20 -22.31
CA PRO A 612 2.20 -3.44 -21.77
C PRO A 612 2.19 -3.56 -20.25
N ILE A 613 1.15 -2.99 -19.62
CA ILE A 613 0.97 -3.07 -18.17
C ILE A 613 0.18 -4.33 -17.83
N THR A 614 0.62 -5.06 -16.81
CA THR A 614 -0.15 -6.15 -16.22
C THR A 614 -1.00 -5.60 -15.09
N PHE A 615 -2.28 -5.91 -15.12
CA PHE A 615 -3.28 -5.60 -14.12
C PHE A 615 -3.58 -6.90 -13.38
N ALA A 616 -3.40 -6.89 -12.06
CA ALA A 616 -3.73 -8.01 -11.19
C ALA A 616 -4.29 -7.45 -9.88
N SER A 617 -5.27 -8.14 -9.31
CA SER A 617 -5.82 -7.79 -8.00
C SER A 617 -5.97 -9.02 -7.11
N SER A 618 -5.84 -8.79 -5.80
CA SER A 618 -6.25 -9.73 -4.77
C SER A 618 -7.57 -9.24 -4.16
N VAL A 619 -8.46 -10.16 -3.83
CA VAL A 619 -9.74 -9.87 -3.16
C VAL A 619 -9.78 -10.64 -1.85
N ILE A 620 -10.15 -9.97 -0.77
CA ILE A 620 -10.28 -10.54 0.57
C ILE A 620 -11.67 -10.22 1.09
N GLY A 621 -12.40 -11.24 1.54
CA GLY A 621 -13.76 -11.09 2.07
C GLY A 621 -14.85 -10.88 1.02
N GLY A 622 -16.04 -10.51 1.49
CA GLY A 622 -17.29 -10.60 0.73
C GLY A 622 -17.75 -12.05 0.53
N THR A 623 -18.72 -12.25 -0.37
CA THR A 623 -19.26 -13.57 -0.72
C THR A 623 -19.19 -13.80 -2.24
N PRO A 624 -18.38 -14.77 -2.73
CA PRO A 624 -18.26 -15.05 -4.16
C PRO A 624 -19.50 -15.77 -4.72
N PRO A 625 -19.66 -15.86 -6.05
CA PRO A 625 -18.73 -15.43 -7.10
C PRO A 625 -18.58 -13.90 -7.18
N TYR A 626 -17.36 -13.45 -7.50
CA TYR A 626 -17.03 -12.04 -7.69
C TYR A 626 -17.20 -11.62 -9.16
N SER A 627 -17.49 -10.34 -9.37
CA SER A 627 -17.39 -9.68 -10.68
C SER A 627 -16.47 -8.47 -10.61
N TYR A 628 -15.62 -8.31 -11.62
CA TYR A 628 -14.56 -7.30 -11.68
C TYR A 628 -14.86 -6.25 -12.75
N ASN A 629 -14.53 -4.99 -12.47
CA ASN A 629 -14.52 -3.92 -13.45
C ASN A 629 -13.31 -3.01 -13.19
N TRP A 630 -12.38 -3.01 -14.12
CA TRP A 630 -11.20 -2.16 -14.09
C TRP A 630 -11.38 -0.96 -15.01
N THR A 631 -11.11 0.23 -14.48
CA THR A 631 -11.15 1.49 -15.22
C THR A 631 -9.85 2.28 -15.08
N SER A 632 -9.59 3.12 -16.07
CA SER A 632 -8.52 4.10 -16.08
C SER A 632 -9.10 5.48 -16.36
N THR A 633 -8.61 6.53 -15.69
CA THR A 633 -9.02 7.93 -15.93
C THR A 633 -8.86 8.40 -17.39
N ILE A 634 -7.99 7.77 -18.17
CA ILE A 634 -7.75 8.10 -19.58
C ILE A 634 -8.35 7.04 -20.52
N ASN A 635 -8.16 5.75 -20.21
CA ASN A 635 -8.58 4.66 -21.10
C ASN A 635 -10.01 4.14 -20.83
N ASN A 636 -10.74 4.72 -19.87
CA ASN A 636 -12.03 4.22 -19.38
C ASN A 636 -11.94 2.72 -19.02
N HIS A 637 -12.90 1.88 -19.45
CA HIS A 637 -12.87 0.45 -19.12
C HIS A 637 -11.67 -0.28 -19.75
N VAL A 638 -10.86 -0.92 -18.91
CA VAL A 638 -9.62 -1.62 -19.30
C VAL A 638 -9.69 -3.15 -19.15
N GLY A 639 -10.54 -3.70 -18.28
CA GLY A 639 -10.73 -5.16 -18.16
C GLY A 639 -11.79 -5.59 -17.14
N SER A 640 -12.20 -6.87 -17.18
CA SER A 640 -13.30 -7.44 -16.37
C SER A 640 -12.93 -8.72 -15.61
N THR A 641 -11.63 -9.03 -15.49
CA THR A 641 -11.11 -10.21 -14.78
C THR A 641 -10.24 -9.77 -13.60
N ASP A 642 -9.88 -10.72 -12.75
CA ASP A 642 -8.93 -10.56 -11.64
C ASP A 642 -7.51 -10.24 -12.14
N THR A 643 -7.08 -10.82 -13.26
CA THR A 643 -5.80 -10.57 -13.95
C THR A 643 -5.95 -10.42 -15.47
N PHE A 644 -5.23 -9.47 -16.09
CA PHE A 644 -5.07 -9.30 -17.54
C PHE A 644 -3.89 -8.34 -17.86
N SER A 645 -3.49 -8.19 -19.13
CA SER A 645 -2.49 -7.17 -19.53
C SER A 645 -3.04 -6.28 -20.65
N ARG A 646 -2.71 -4.97 -20.63
CA ARG A 646 -3.17 -3.99 -21.64
C ARG A 646 -2.18 -2.83 -21.78
N ASN A 647 -2.06 -2.28 -23.00
CA ASN A 647 -1.38 -1.01 -23.25
C ASN A 647 -2.26 0.17 -22.84
N LEU A 648 -1.70 1.11 -22.07
CA LEU A 648 -2.32 2.40 -21.77
C LEU A 648 -1.77 3.51 -22.67
N LEU A 649 -2.46 4.64 -22.73
CA LEU A 649 -1.96 5.84 -23.40
C LEU A 649 -0.85 6.52 -22.57
N ASN A 650 -0.26 7.61 -23.06
CA ASN A 650 0.71 8.39 -22.28
C ASN A 650 -0.02 9.42 -21.41
N GLY A 651 0.26 9.45 -20.11
CA GLY A 651 -0.32 10.41 -19.17
C GLY A 651 -0.27 9.91 -17.73
N SER A 652 -0.85 10.65 -16.77
CA SER A 652 -1.09 10.11 -15.43
C SER A 652 -2.43 9.37 -15.42
N HIS A 653 -2.41 8.08 -15.10
CA HIS A 653 -3.58 7.23 -14.99
C HIS A 653 -3.85 6.94 -13.52
N THR A 654 -5.05 7.25 -13.03
CA THR A 654 -5.59 6.52 -11.89
C THR A 654 -6.22 5.25 -12.45
N ILE A 655 -5.70 4.11 -12.04
CA ILE A 655 -6.24 2.79 -12.34
C ILE A 655 -7.08 2.38 -11.15
N THR A 656 -8.38 2.16 -11.38
CA THR A 656 -9.34 1.74 -10.35
C THR A 656 -9.78 0.32 -10.63
N ALA A 657 -9.59 -0.57 -9.66
CA ALA A 657 -10.15 -1.91 -9.68
C ALA A 657 -11.41 -1.92 -8.79
N LYS A 658 -12.57 -2.25 -9.37
CA LYS A 658 -13.81 -2.49 -8.63
C LYS A 658 -14.13 -3.97 -8.60
N VAL A 659 -14.46 -4.51 -7.43
CA VAL A 659 -15.06 -5.84 -7.27
C VAL A 659 -16.47 -5.71 -6.70
N THR A 660 -17.37 -6.60 -7.12
CA THR A 660 -18.72 -6.76 -6.56
C THR A 660 -18.93 -8.23 -6.17
N ASP A 661 -19.41 -8.46 -4.94
CA ASP A 661 -19.75 -9.79 -4.41
C ASP A 661 -21.17 -10.23 -4.83
N CYS A 662 -21.53 -11.49 -4.59
CA CYS A 662 -22.81 -12.05 -5.01
C CYS A 662 -24.03 -11.47 -4.27
N ARG A 663 -23.81 -10.70 -3.20
CA ARG A 663 -24.84 -9.97 -2.44
C ARG A 663 -24.93 -8.50 -2.86
N GLY A 664 -24.12 -8.07 -3.83
CA GLY A 664 -24.08 -6.71 -4.34
C GLY A 664 -23.20 -5.74 -3.54
N VAL A 665 -22.44 -6.23 -2.54
CA VAL A 665 -21.45 -5.41 -1.83
C VAL A 665 -20.30 -5.12 -2.79
N THR A 666 -19.82 -3.87 -2.82
CA THR A 666 -18.74 -3.48 -3.74
C THR A 666 -17.57 -2.84 -3.02
N ALA A 667 -16.35 -3.19 -3.43
CA ALA A 667 -15.13 -2.57 -2.97
C ALA A 667 -14.32 -2.04 -4.15
N THR A 668 -13.50 -1.02 -3.90
CA THR A 668 -12.63 -0.39 -4.89
C THR A 668 -11.25 -0.13 -4.31
N ASP A 669 -10.23 -0.36 -5.11
CA ASP A 669 -8.87 0.12 -4.87
C ASP A 669 -8.42 0.95 -6.07
N SER A 670 -7.44 1.84 -5.88
CA SER A 670 -6.94 2.71 -6.93
C SER A 670 -5.46 3.05 -6.77
N ILE A 671 -4.69 2.80 -7.83
CA ILE A 671 -3.29 3.23 -7.93
C ILE A 671 -3.13 4.33 -8.98
N VAL A 672 -2.39 5.38 -8.63
CA VAL A 672 -1.92 6.36 -9.61
C VAL A 672 -0.59 5.88 -10.19
N ILE A 673 -0.58 5.64 -11.50
CA ILE A 673 0.64 5.40 -12.27
C ILE A 673 0.83 6.57 -13.24
N SER A 674 2.04 7.10 -13.25
CA SER A 674 2.46 8.21 -14.09
C SER A 674 3.69 7.82 -14.88
N PHE A 675 3.87 8.40 -16.06
CA PHE A 675 5.11 8.32 -16.82
C PHE A 675 5.82 9.68 -16.65
N TYR A 676 6.89 9.76 -15.84
CA TYR A 676 7.46 11.03 -15.34
C TYR A 676 8.81 11.45 -15.95
N ASN A 677 9.06 12.76 -15.89
CA ASN A 677 10.36 13.43 -15.75
C ASN A 677 10.35 14.31 -14.47
N LYS A 678 11.52 14.66 -13.90
CA LYS A 678 11.71 15.29 -12.56
C LYS A 678 11.40 16.81 -12.51
N LEU A 679 11.07 17.34 -11.32
CA LEU A 679 10.93 18.78 -11.00
C LEU A 679 12.28 19.49 -10.73
N ARG A 680 12.30 20.82 -10.83
CA ARG A 680 13.48 21.71 -10.72
C ARG A 680 13.25 22.75 -9.60
N GLY A 681 14.28 23.10 -8.82
CA GLY A 681 14.22 24.10 -7.75
C GLY A 681 13.99 23.59 -6.32
N ASP A 682 13.53 22.34 -6.21
CA ASP A 682 13.57 21.54 -4.98
C ASP A 682 14.97 20.91 -4.89
N VAL A 683 15.78 21.34 -3.91
CA VAL A 683 17.21 21.03 -3.82
C VAL A 683 17.53 20.14 -2.63
N ASN A 684 16.78 20.26 -1.54
CA ASN A 684 16.83 19.30 -0.43
C ASN A 684 16.09 17.98 -0.75
N SER A 685 15.29 17.93 -1.83
CA SER A 685 14.46 16.80 -2.27
C SER A 685 13.30 16.44 -1.33
N ASP A 686 12.79 17.42 -0.57
CA ASP A 686 11.61 17.27 0.31
C ASP A 686 10.26 17.37 -0.42
N THR A 687 10.28 17.59 -1.75
CA THR A 687 9.15 17.78 -2.67
C THR A 687 8.43 19.12 -2.60
N ASN A 688 8.90 20.05 -1.76
CA ASN A 688 8.47 21.45 -1.74
C ASN A 688 9.61 22.34 -2.25
N ILE A 689 9.30 23.61 -2.50
CA ILE A 689 10.30 24.62 -2.85
C ILE A 689 10.20 25.71 -1.79
N THR A 690 11.20 25.78 -0.92
CA THR A 690 11.16 26.60 0.30
C THR A 690 12.32 27.60 0.36
N SER A 691 12.31 28.49 1.36
CA SER A 691 13.47 29.35 1.63
C SER A 691 14.69 28.58 2.17
N ALA A 692 14.51 27.33 2.62
CA ALA A 692 15.62 26.46 3.00
C ALA A 692 16.40 25.97 1.77
N ASP A 693 15.70 25.58 0.69
CA ASP A 693 16.32 25.26 -0.60
C ASP A 693 17.15 26.43 -1.12
N ALA A 694 16.58 27.64 -1.06
CA ALA A 694 17.28 28.86 -1.45
C ALA A 694 18.55 29.09 -0.62
N ALA A 695 18.51 28.84 0.69
CA ALA A 695 19.69 28.96 1.56
C ALA A 695 20.79 27.96 1.15
N ILE A 696 20.42 26.70 0.90
CA ILE A 696 21.34 25.66 0.42
C ILE A 696 21.99 26.06 -0.91
N VAL A 697 21.20 26.59 -1.87
CA VAL A 697 21.72 27.09 -3.15
C VAL A 697 22.66 28.29 -2.98
N LEU A 698 22.40 29.15 -1.98
CA LEU A 698 23.28 30.27 -1.62
C LEU A 698 24.61 29.79 -1.01
N GLU A 699 24.59 28.76 -0.15
CA GLU A 699 25.80 28.13 0.41
C GLU A 699 26.65 27.44 -0.66
N ILE A 700 26.01 26.77 -1.62
CA ILE A 700 26.68 26.21 -2.80
C ILE A 700 27.30 27.35 -3.64
N ALA A 701 26.58 28.43 -3.89
CA ALA A 701 27.03 29.56 -4.72
C ALA A 701 28.25 30.30 -4.14
N VAL A 702 28.42 30.34 -2.81
CA VAL A 702 29.61 30.91 -2.16
C VAL A 702 30.73 29.89 -1.95
N GLY A 703 30.55 28.63 -2.38
CA GLY A 703 31.56 27.58 -2.28
C GLY A 703 31.71 26.95 -0.89
N SER A 704 30.73 27.14 0.00
CA SER A 704 30.71 26.53 1.34
C SER A 704 30.17 25.09 1.33
N SER A 705 29.50 24.67 0.25
CA SER A 705 28.97 23.32 0.04
C SER A 705 29.34 22.78 -1.35
N LEU A 706 29.46 21.46 -1.49
CA LEU A 706 29.87 20.78 -2.72
C LEU A 706 28.67 20.55 -3.67
N CYS A 707 28.75 21.09 -4.89
CA CYS A 707 27.73 20.86 -5.92
C CYS A 707 28.07 19.62 -6.76
N ASP A 708 27.38 18.50 -6.54
CA ASP A 708 27.45 17.33 -7.42
C ASP A 708 26.51 17.48 -8.66
N PRO A 709 26.68 16.69 -9.73
CA PRO A 709 25.88 16.83 -10.96
C PRO A 709 24.37 16.62 -10.82
N LYS A 710 23.89 15.88 -9.82
CA LYS A 710 22.46 15.69 -9.55
C LYS A 710 21.88 16.90 -8.82
N THR A 711 22.63 17.44 -7.86
CA THR A 711 22.31 18.68 -7.14
C THR A 711 22.33 19.87 -8.09
N LEU A 712 23.35 19.98 -8.96
CA LEU A 712 23.43 21.01 -10.02
C LEU A 712 22.16 21.04 -10.88
N ALA A 713 21.65 19.88 -11.33
CA ALA A 713 20.51 19.81 -12.24
C ALA A 713 19.18 20.33 -11.65
N VAL A 714 19.05 20.37 -10.32
CA VAL A 714 17.87 20.93 -9.62
C VAL A 714 18.11 22.30 -9.03
N ALA A 715 19.35 22.61 -8.61
CA ALA A 715 19.73 23.90 -8.04
C ALA A 715 19.97 24.99 -9.10
N ASP A 716 20.43 24.63 -10.30
CA ASP A 716 20.47 25.51 -11.48
C ASP A 716 19.05 25.69 -12.02
N VAL A 717 18.26 26.54 -11.36
CA VAL A 717 16.90 26.90 -11.77
C VAL A 717 16.87 27.94 -12.88
N SER A 718 17.91 28.78 -12.99
CA SER A 718 18.06 29.71 -14.11
C SER A 718 18.36 28.97 -15.42
N GLY A 719 19.05 27.82 -15.34
CA GLY A 719 19.38 26.93 -16.44
C GLY A 719 20.63 27.32 -17.21
N ASP A 720 21.54 28.09 -16.60
CA ASP A 720 22.77 28.57 -17.24
C ASP A 720 23.97 27.62 -17.08
N GLY A 721 23.79 26.52 -16.34
CA GLY A 721 24.81 25.52 -16.03
C GLY A 721 25.66 25.83 -14.81
N LYS A 722 25.32 26.84 -14.00
CA LYS A 722 26.01 27.23 -12.77
C LYS A 722 25.02 27.50 -11.66
N VAL A 723 25.41 27.16 -10.43
CA VAL A 723 24.63 27.52 -9.24
C VAL A 723 25.16 28.83 -8.67
N THR A 724 24.30 29.84 -8.61
CA THR A 724 24.63 31.19 -8.16
C THR A 724 23.60 31.71 -7.15
N SER A 725 23.87 32.87 -6.53
CA SER A 725 22.90 33.53 -5.66
C SER A 725 21.65 34.03 -6.39
N LEU A 726 21.66 34.06 -7.74
CA LEU A 726 20.47 34.33 -8.56
C LEU A 726 19.51 33.14 -8.52
N ASP A 727 20.02 31.92 -8.60
CA ASP A 727 19.24 30.68 -8.50
C ASP A 727 18.60 30.55 -7.12
N ALA A 728 19.37 30.84 -6.07
CA ALA A 728 18.87 30.93 -4.70
C ALA A 728 17.72 31.95 -4.58
N LEU A 729 17.87 33.14 -5.17
CA LEU A 729 16.83 34.18 -5.16
C LEU A 729 15.56 33.75 -5.90
N ILE A 730 15.69 33.03 -7.01
CA ILE A 730 14.56 32.47 -7.77
C ILE A 730 13.80 31.44 -6.93
N ILE A 731 14.52 30.56 -6.22
CA ILE A 731 13.94 29.55 -5.31
C ILE A 731 13.23 30.24 -4.12
N LEU A 732 13.83 31.28 -3.54
CA LEU A 732 13.21 32.08 -2.45
C LEU A 732 11.94 32.83 -2.90
N GLN A 733 11.86 33.19 -4.19
CA GLN A 733 10.65 33.77 -4.80
C GLN A 733 9.57 32.71 -5.08
N MET A 734 9.95 31.50 -5.51
CA MET A 734 9.02 30.37 -5.64
C MET A 734 8.42 29.98 -4.27
N ALA A 735 9.23 30.04 -3.21
CA ALA A 735 8.85 29.67 -1.85
C ALA A 735 7.90 30.62 -1.12
N SER A 736 7.89 31.92 -1.49
CA SER A 736 7.18 32.95 -0.72
C SER A 736 5.75 33.24 -1.18
N GLY A 737 5.29 32.59 -2.26
CA GLY A 737 3.91 32.68 -2.75
C GLY A 737 3.44 34.08 -3.19
N ALA A 738 4.35 35.05 -3.29
CA ALA A 738 4.03 36.45 -3.53
C ALA A 738 3.85 36.76 -5.03
N GLU A 739 2.62 37.03 -5.46
CA GLU A 739 2.38 37.63 -6.78
C GLU A 739 2.84 39.11 -6.82
N LYS A 740 3.49 39.48 -7.93
CA LYS A 740 4.34 40.68 -8.13
C LYS A 740 3.58 42.03 -8.16
N PRO A 741 4.28 43.14 -7.86
CA PRO A 741 4.73 44.07 -8.93
C PRO A 741 6.10 44.76 -8.62
N SER A 742 6.88 45.30 -9.56
CA SER A 742 6.88 45.28 -11.03
C SER A 742 8.24 45.80 -11.54
N GLU A 743 8.99 44.98 -12.27
CA GLU A 743 9.59 45.44 -13.53
C GLU A 743 9.24 44.38 -14.57
N GLU A 744 8.58 44.82 -15.62
CA GLU A 744 7.92 43.92 -16.55
C GLU A 744 8.83 43.65 -17.76
N VAL A 745 9.06 42.38 -18.06
CA VAL A 745 9.36 41.95 -19.42
C VAL A 745 8.29 40.95 -19.81
N SER A 746 7.26 41.41 -20.54
CA SER A 746 6.52 40.50 -21.40
C SER A 746 7.52 40.00 -22.43
N GLY A 747 7.82 38.71 -22.46
CA GLY A 747 8.75 38.17 -23.47
C GLY A 747 8.22 38.38 -24.89
N VAL A 748 6.89 38.57 -25.02
CA VAL A 748 6.23 39.23 -26.17
C VAL A 748 6.89 40.58 -26.49
N SER A 749 7.81 40.56 -27.45
CA SER A 749 8.56 41.70 -27.98
C SER A 749 7.82 42.39 -29.13
N GLU A 750 7.10 41.62 -29.94
CA GLU A 750 6.32 42.07 -31.11
C GLU A 750 4.89 41.51 -31.04
N LEU A 751 3.90 42.33 -31.42
CA LEU A 751 2.50 41.94 -31.65
C LEU A 751 2.01 42.68 -32.91
N ASN A 752 1.35 41.99 -33.82
CA ASN A 752 0.84 42.49 -35.08
C ASN A 752 -0.53 41.87 -35.38
N VAL A 753 -1.42 42.64 -35.99
CA VAL A 753 -2.70 42.16 -36.53
C VAL A 753 -2.80 42.54 -38.00
N ASN A 754 -3.15 41.59 -38.87
CA ASN A 754 -3.25 41.81 -40.31
C ASN A 754 -4.40 40.98 -40.93
N PRO A 755 -5.34 41.60 -41.67
CA PRO A 755 -5.52 43.05 -41.85
C PRO A 755 -6.00 43.74 -40.55
N ARG A 756 -5.75 45.04 -40.40
CA ARG A 756 -6.25 45.84 -39.25
C ARG A 756 -7.69 46.34 -39.42
N VAL A 757 -8.20 46.35 -40.65
CA VAL A 757 -9.58 46.72 -40.99
C VAL A 757 -10.12 45.61 -41.88
N VAL A 758 -11.22 44.99 -41.46
CA VAL A 758 -11.82 43.83 -42.13
C VAL A 758 -13.35 43.90 -42.13
N ASN A 759 -13.98 43.19 -43.07
CA ASN A 759 -15.42 42.98 -43.06
C ASN A 759 -15.77 41.75 -42.22
N LEU A 760 -17.05 41.64 -41.84
CA LEU A 760 -17.57 40.46 -41.14
C LEU A 760 -17.33 39.18 -41.97
N GLY A 761 -16.69 38.19 -41.34
CA GLY A 761 -16.40 36.89 -41.97
C GLY A 761 -15.07 36.82 -42.73
N ASP A 762 -14.28 37.91 -42.75
CA ASP A 762 -12.88 37.85 -43.16
C ASP A 762 -12.03 37.20 -42.02
N VAL A 763 -10.90 36.61 -42.36
CA VAL A 763 -9.94 36.07 -41.38
C VAL A 763 -8.84 37.12 -41.10
N ILE A 764 -8.57 37.37 -39.81
CA ILE A 764 -7.42 38.17 -39.36
C ILE A 764 -6.34 37.27 -38.79
N THR A 765 -5.08 37.52 -39.15
CA THR A 765 -3.92 36.87 -38.52
C THR A 765 -3.40 37.77 -37.41
N ILE A 766 -3.44 37.27 -36.17
CA ILE A 766 -2.78 37.86 -35.01
C ILE A 766 -1.45 37.11 -34.82
N SER A 767 -0.33 37.81 -34.99
CA SER A 767 1.01 37.21 -34.89
C SER A 767 1.96 38.06 -34.09
N GLY A 768 3.02 37.46 -33.56
CA GLY A 768 4.00 38.16 -32.74
C GLY A 768 5.20 37.31 -32.42
N LYS A 769 6.12 37.90 -31.63
CA LYS A 769 7.31 37.23 -31.14
C LYS A 769 7.38 37.30 -29.64
N ALA A 770 7.55 36.15 -29.01
CA ALA A 770 7.90 35.96 -27.62
C ALA A 770 9.27 35.26 -27.51
N SER A 771 9.67 34.82 -26.32
CA SER A 771 10.81 33.91 -26.16
C SER A 771 10.47 32.54 -26.77
N PRO A 772 11.44 31.74 -27.25
CA PRO A 772 11.20 30.39 -27.73
C PRO A 772 10.42 29.53 -26.72
N SER A 773 9.36 28.86 -27.18
CA SER A 773 8.46 28.05 -26.33
C SER A 773 7.73 28.81 -25.21
N GLU A 774 7.71 30.15 -25.21
CA GLU A 774 6.98 30.95 -24.21
C GLU A 774 5.46 30.80 -24.36
N VAL A 775 4.77 30.61 -23.24
CA VAL A 775 3.30 30.59 -23.19
C VAL A 775 2.78 32.02 -23.23
N VAL A 776 2.01 32.36 -24.25
CA VAL A 776 1.46 33.70 -24.48
C VAL A 776 -0.05 33.65 -24.36
N TRP A 777 -0.63 34.50 -23.53
CA TRP A 777 -2.08 34.72 -23.50
C TRP A 777 -2.44 35.89 -24.42
N LEU A 778 -3.20 35.60 -25.48
CA LEU A 778 -3.87 36.63 -26.29
C LEU A 778 -5.17 37.03 -25.60
N GLY A 779 -5.29 38.27 -25.16
CA GLY A 779 -6.52 38.83 -24.60
C GLY A 779 -7.29 39.67 -25.61
N SER A 780 -8.60 39.77 -25.46
CA SER A 780 -9.41 40.82 -26.08
C SER A 780 -10.64 41.12 -25.23
N SER A 781 -11.12 42.36 -25.30
CA SER A 781 -12.34 42.79 -24.61
C SER A 781 -13.12 43.81 -25.43
N PHE A 782 -14.44 43.75 -25.34
CA PHE A 782 -15.35 44.70 -25.98
C PHE A 782 -16.60 44.94 -25.13
N GLU A 783 -17.23 46.10 -25.31
CA GLU A 783 -18.48 46.45 -24.66
C GLU A 783 -19.62 46.59 -25.69
N LEU A 784 -20.83 46.23 -25.29
CA LEU A 784 -21.98 46.15 -26.19
C LEU A 784 -23.25 46.63 -25.49
N GLN A 785 -23.89 47.66 -26.04
CA GLN A 785 -25.18 48.14 -25.55
C GLN A 785 -26.32 47.44 -26.31
N LEU A 786 -27.23 46.83 -25.57
CA LEU A 786 -28.43 46.18 -26.08
C LEU A 786 -29.65 47.06 -25.79
N PRO A 787 -30.45 47.46 -26.81
CA PRO A 787 -31.65 48.25 -26.57
C PRO A 787 -32.72 47.40 -25.86
N VAL A 788 -33.43 48.03 -24.92
CA VAL A 788 -34.56 47.42 -24.21
C VAL A 788 -35.86 47.77 -24.93
N SER A 789 -36.69 46.77 -25.22
CA SER A 789 -38.03 46.92 -25.81
C SER A 789 -39.03 46.11 -25.00
N ASP A 790 -40.17 46.72 -24.64
CA ASP A 790 -41.20 46.12 -23.77
C ASP A 790 -40.63 45.48 -22.48
N GLY A 791 -39.59 46.12 -21.92
CA GLY A 791 -38.90 45.68 -20.70
C GLY A 791 -37.93 44.50 -20.89
N ARG A 792 -37.72 44.01 -22.11
CA ARG A 792 -36.84 42.89 -22.43
C ARG A 792 -35.67 43.32 -23.33
N TYR A 793 -34.57 42.59 -23.26
CA TYR A 793 -33.44 42.70 -24.18
C TYR A 793 -33.18 41.36 -24.86
N TYR A 794 -32.73 41.40 -26.11
CA TYR A 794 -32.44 40.22 -26.93
C TYR A 794 -31.37 40.54 -27.95
N ARG A 795 -30.38 39.66 -28.11
CA ARG A 795 -29.46 39.67 -29.25
C ARG A 795 -29.02 38.26 -29.61
N LYS A 796 -28.90 38.02 -30.91
CA LYS A 796 -28.34 36.80 -31.48
C LYS A 796 -27.06 37.14 -32.22
N PHE A 797 -26.07 36.27 -32.08
CA PHE A 797 -24.81 36.28 -32.83
C PHE A 797 -24.73 34.94 -33.52
N ASP A 798 -24.61 34.93 -34.84
CA ASP A 798 -24.63 33.71 -35.64
C ASP A 798 -23.24 33.33 -36.11
N ASP A 799 -22.93 32.03 -36.06
CA ASP A 799 -21.69 31.41 -36.52
C ASP A 799 -20.37 31.97 -35.93
N ILE A 800 -20.37 32.43 -34.66
CA ILE A 800 -19.13 32.79 -33.93
C ILE A 800 -18.23 31.55 -33.83
N ASN A 801 -17.02 31.65 -34.37
CA ASN A 801 -16.07 30.55 -34.38
C ASN A 801 -15.22 30.50 -33.09
N PHE A 802 -15.38 29.46 -32.28
CA PHE A 802 -14.62 29.27 -31.03
C PHE A 802 -13.31 28.51 -31.29
N PRO A 803 -12.14 29.07 -30.91
CA PRO A 803 -10.85 28.44 -31.18
C PRO A 803 -10.57 27.21 -30.33
N ASP A 804 -9.75 26.33 -30.89
CA ASP A 804 -9.11 25.23 -30.17
C ASP A 804 -8.10 25.76 -29.14
N GLY A 805 -7.95 25.05 -28.01
CA GLY A 805 -6.99 25.37 -26.96
C GLY A 805 -7.62 25.89 -25.66
N GLU A 806 -6.76 26.10 -24.66
CA GLU A 806 -7.15 26.62 -23.35
C GLU A 806 -7.51 28.10 -23.46
N LYS A 807 -8.69 28.47 -22.99
CA LYS A 807 -9.29 29.79 -23.17
C LYS A 807 -10.12 30.18 -21.95
N LYS A 808 -10.22 31.48 -21.66
CA LYS A 808 -11.01 31.99 -20.53
C LYS A 808 -11.96 33.07 -21.03
N PHE A 809 -13.21 32.99 -20.62
CA PHE A 809 -14.24 33.98 -20.93
C PHE A 809 -14.72 34.63 -19.65
N SER A 810 -14.86 35.95 -19.66
CA SER A 810 -15.52 36.72 -18.61
C SER A 810 -16.56 37.62 -19.26
N ILE A 811 -17.70 37.77 -18.62
CA ILE A 811 -18.74 38.70 -19.07
C ILE A 811 -19.44 39.30 -17.87
N THR A 812 -19.64 40.61 -17.93
CA THR A 812 -20.43 41.39 -16.97
C THR A 812 -21.63 41.97 -17.70
N ALA A 813 -22.82 41.78 -17.15
CA ALA A 813 -24.07 42.35 -17.65
C ALA A 813 -24.63 43.35 -16.62
N GLU A 814 -25.02 44.53 -17.08
CA GLU A 814 -25.47 45.65 -16.25
C GLU A 814 -26.92 46.06 -16.62
N ASN A 815 -27.69 46.51 -15.62
CA ASN A 815 -29.11 46.91 -15.73
C ASN A 815 -30.11 45.78 -16.08
N ILE A 816 -29.94 44.58 -15.51
CA ILE A 816 -30.75 43.39 -15.79
C ILE A 816 -31.52 42.86 -14.56
N LYS A 817 -32.58 42.08 -14.81
CA LYS A 817 -33.32 41.29 -13.79
C LYS A 817 -33.07 39.78 -13.88
N ASN A 818 -32.77 39.29 -15.07
CA ASN A 818 -32.31 37.93 -15.35
C ASN A 818 -31.41 37.94 -16.59
N PHE A 819 -30.66 36.85 -16.79
CA PHE A 819 -29.69 36.72 -17.87
C PHE A 819 -29.68 35.29 -18.42
N ASP A 820 -30.16 35.14 -19.66
CA ASP A 820 -30.25 33.85 -20.35
C ASP A 820 -29.30 33.83 -21.55
N VAL A 821 -28.49 32.77 -21.66
CA VAL A 821 -27.58 32.50 -22.79
C VAL A 821 -27.86 31.13 -23.37
N LYS A 822 -28.06 31.07 -24.68
CA LYS A 822 -28.23 29.82 -25.44
C LYS A 822 -27.13 29.68 -26.47
N LEU A 823 -26.46 28.52 -26.51
CA LEU A 823 -25.33 28.25 -27.39
C LEU A 823 -25.57 26.95 -28.19
N HIS A 824 -25.55 27.05 -29.53
CA HIS A 824 -25.91 25.97 -30.45
C HIS A 824 -25.12 26.07 -31.77
N PRO A 825 -24.68 24.98 -32.42
CA PRO A 825 -24.76 23.60 -31.98
C PRO A 825 -23.57 23.24 -31.08
N PHE A 826 -23.88 22.70 -29.90
CA PHE A 826 -22.95 21.88 -29.13
C PHE A 826 -22.89 20.46 -29.74
N CYS A 827 -22.19 19.52 -29.09
CA CYS A 827 -22.10 18.15 -29.60
C CYS A 827 -23.49 17.52 -29.85
N PHE A 828 -23.59 16.67 -30.87
CA PHE A 828 -24.84 16.04 -31.33
C PHE A 828 -25.98 17.03 -31.64
N TRP A 829 -25.66 18.24 -32.13
CA TRP A 829 -26.63 19.29 -32.50
C TRP A 829 -27.48 19.83 -31.34
N GLN A 830 -26.97 19.74 -30.12
CA GLN A 830 -27.70 20.16 -28.93
C GLN A 830 -27.46 21.63 -28.58
N THR A 831 -28.30 22.19 -27.72
CA THR A 831 -28.16 23.55 -27.21
C THR A 831 -27.74 23.50 -25.76
N ILE A 832 -26.71 24.27 -25.39
CA ILE A 832 -26.42 24.60 -23.99
C ILE A 832 -27.27 25.82 -23.63
N GLU A 833 -28.07 25.72 -22.57
CA GLU A 833 -28.83 26.86 -22.04
C GLU A 833 -28.35 27.20 -20.62
N ILE A 834 -27.98 28.46 -20.39
CA ILE A 834 -27.59 28.99 -19.09
C ILE A 834 -28.61 30.07 -18.75
N ASN A 835 -29.38 29.89 -17.68
CA ASN A 835 -30.39 30.87 -17.25
C ASN A 835 -30.08 31.29 -15.81
N CYS A 836 -29.87 32.59 -15.59
CA CYS A 836 -29.55 33.20 -14.30
C CYS A 836 -30.75 34.02 -13.82
N SER A 837 -31.35 33.62 -12.69
CA SER A 837 -32.46 34.36 -12.07
C SER A 837 -32.39 34.32 -10.55
N GLY A 838 -32.51 35.49 -9.90
CA GLY A 838 -32.31 35.63 -8.46
C GLY A 838 -30.89 35.22 -8.03
N GLN A 839 -30.80 34.27 -7.08
CA GLN A 839 -29.52 33.74 -6.55
C GLN A 839 -29.07 32.43 -7.22
N ASN A 840 -29.79 31.93 -8.23
CA ASN A 840 -29.53 30.64 -8.84
C ASN A 840 -29.14 30.78 -10.31
N MET A 841 -28.03 30.14 -10.69
CA MET A 841 -27.71 29.85 -12.08
C MET A 841 -28.12 28.41 -12.38
N THR A 842 -28.87 28.24 -13.46
CA THR A 842 -29.22 26.93 -14.01
C THR A 842 -28.47 26.73 -15.31
N THR A 843 -27.82 25.57 -15.49
CA THR A 843 -27.20 25.18 -16.75
C THR A 843 -27.84 23.88 -17.23
N THR A 844 -28.43 23.92 -18.42
CA THR A 844 -29.11 22.78 -19.04
C THR A 844 -28.32 22.28 -20.26
N ILE A 845 -27.92 21.01 -20.21
CA ILE A 845 -27.20 20.30 -21.29
C ILE A 845 -27.73 18.86 -21.33
N PHE A 846 -27.90 18.26 -22.50
CA PHE A 846 -28.48 16.90 -22.64
C PHE A 846 -29.88 16.73 -22.02
N GLY A 847 -30.64 17.82 -21.92
CA GLY A 847 -31.94 17.84 -21.24
C GLY A 847 -31.87 17.69 -19.71
N GLN A 848 -30.67 17.67 -19.13
CA GLN A 848 -30.48 17.71 -17.67
C GLN A 848 -30.12 19.12 -17.24
N THR A 849 -30.86 19.65 -16.26
CA THR A 849 -30.62 20.96 -15.66
C THR A 849 -29.87 20.78 -14.34
N ILE A 850 -28.71 21.41 -14.23
CA ILE A 850 -27.96 21.54 -12.97
C ILE A 850 -28.22 22.94 -12.44
N THR A 851 -28.85 23.04 -11.27
CA THR A 851 -29.00 24.30 -10.52
C THR A 851 -27.85 24.42 -9.53
N THR A 852 -27.08 25.49 -9.63
CA THR A 852 -26.07 25.85 -8.62
C THR A 852 -26.47 27.17 -7.96
N PRO A 853 -26.61 27.23 -6.62
CA PRO A 853 -26.63 28.51 -5.93
C PRO A 853 -25.27 29.19 -6.12
N LEU A 854 -25.28 30.44 -6.56
CA LEU A 854 -24.05 31.22 -6.74
C LEU A 854 -23.79 32.10 -5.52
N GLY A 855 -22.51 32.26 -5.16
CA GLY A 855 -22.07 33.24 -4.17
C GLY A 855 -22.14 34.69 -4.67
N GLU A 856 -22.45 34.88 -5.96
CA GLU A 856 -22.68 36.18 -6.60
C GLU A 856 -24.12 36.19 -7.13
N SER A 857 -25.00 36.89 -6.41
CA SER A 857 -26.35 37.19 -6.88
C SER A 857 -26.33 38.31 -7.92
N ILE A 858 -27.40 38.44 -8.70
CA ILE A 858 -27.70 39.75 -9.31
C ILE A 858 -27.80 40.75 -8.15
N ASP A 859 -26.95 41.78 -8.15
CA ASP A 859 -26.90 42.74 -7.05
C ASP A 859 -28.16 43.64 -7.02
N GLU A 860 -28.33 44.40 -5.93
CA GLU A 860 -29.49 45.32 -5.78
C GLU A 860 -29.55 46.41 -6.87
N THR A 861 -28.48 46.58 -7.67
CA THR A 861 -28.39 47.51 -8.80
C THR A 861 -28.62 46.85 -10.17
N GLY A 862 -28.83 45.53 -10.22
CA GLY A 862 -29.12 44.79 -11.45
C GLY A 862 -27.88 44.37 -12.26
N ASN A 863 -26.73 44.18 -11.62
CA ASN A 863 -25.51 43.72 -12.30
C ASN A 863 -25.17 42.27 -11.96
N VAL A 864 -24.52 41.57 -12.88
CA VAL A 864 -23.92 40.25 -12.66
C VAL A 864 -22.60 40.12 -13.44
N SER A 865 -21.63 39.43 -12.87
CA SER A 865 -20.40 39.04 -13.56
C SER A 865 -20.26 37.52 -13.53
N PHE A 866 -19.66 36.92 -14.57
CA PHE A 866 -19.20 35.55 -14.50
C PHE A 866 -17.94 35.34 -15.33
N SER A 867 -17.01 34.55 -14.80
CA SER A 867 -15.77 34.16 -15.46
C SER A 867 -15.59 32.65 -15.46
N ARG A 868 -15.10 32.09 -16.57
CA ARG A 868 -14.94 30.63 -16.73
C ARG A 868 -13.80 30.29 -17.68
N SER A 869 -12.94 29.37 -17.25
CA SER A 869 -11.89 28.77 -18.10
C SER A 869 -12.43 27.51 -18.78
N LEU A 870 -12.02 27.27 -20.02
CA LEU A 870 -12.30 26.07 -20.81
C LEU A 870 -10.98 25.50 -21.36
N PRO A 871 -10.81 24.17 -21.45
CA PRO A 871 -11.77 23.15 -21.07
C PRO A 871 -11.99 23.02 -19.54
N VAL A 872 -13.20 22.64 -19.12
CA VAL A 872 -13.50 22.32 -17.71
C VAL A 872 -13.48 20.81 -17.51
N ASN A 873 -12.73 20.34 -16.52
CA ASN A 873 -12.72 18.94 -16.12
C ASN A 873 -13.70 18.72 -14.95
N LYS A 874 -14.83 18.05 -15.20
CA LYS A 874 -15.83 17.72 -14.15
C LYS A 874 -16.51 16.39 -14.48
N PHE A 875 -16.85 15.61 -13.45
CA PHE A 875 -17.43 14.26 -13.59
C PHE A 875 -16.58 13.29 -14.46
N GLY A 876 -15.25 13.48 -14.48
CA GLY A 876 -14.33 12.68 -15.31
C GLY A 876 -14.32 13.04 -16.81
N MET A 877 -15.03 14.07 -17.24
CA MET A 877 -15.04 14.54 -18.64
C MET A 877 -14.40 15.92 -18.77
N SER A 878 -13.67 16.13 -19.87
CA SER A 878 -13.15 17.44 -20.28
C SER A 878 -14.12 18.07 -21.27
N ILE A 879 -14.79 19.15 -20.86
CA ILE A 879 -15.83 19.83 -21.64
C ILE A 879 -15.22 21.10 -22.26
N ASP A 880 -15.22 21.18 -23.59
CA ASP A 880 -14.74 22.34 -24.35
C ASP A 880 -15.75 22.79 -25.42
N ILE A 881 -15.70 24.07 -25.81
CA ILE A 881 -16.52 24.67 -26.86
C ILE A 881 -15.59 25.08 -28.01
N LYS A 882 -15.82 24.50 -29.20
CA LYS A 882 -14.96 24.60 -30.39
C LYS A 882 -15.79 24.73 -31.68
N GLY A 883 -15.24 25.41 -32.68
CA GLY A 883 -15.88 25.63 -33.99
C GLY A 883 -17.04 26.65 -33.94
N PRO A 884 -17.79 26.83 -35.05
CA PRO A 884 -18.88 27.81 -35.16
C PRO A 884 -20.02 27.52 -34.18
N LYS A 885 -20.55 28.58 -33.56
CA LYS A 885 -21.67 28.58 -32.61
C LYS A 885 -22.55 29.82 -32.80
N ASN A 886 -23.84 29.59 -32.88
CA ASN A 886 -24.87 30.59 -32.66
C ASN A 886 -25.02 30.82 -31.15
N ILE A 887 -24.89 32.07 -30.72
CA ILE A 887 -25.10 32.50 -29.33
C ILE A 887 -26.32 33.42 -29.30
N THR A 888 -27.29 33.12 -28.45
CA THR A 888 -28.41 34.01 -28.15
C THR A 888 -28.27 34.49 -26.71
N VAL A 889 -28.37 35.79 -26.48
CA VAL A 889 -28.37 36.43 -25.16
C VAL A 889 -29.68 37.19 -25.00
N SER A 890 -30.41 36.96 -23.91
CA SER A 890 -31.71 37.59 -23.67
C SER A 890 -32.07 37.67 -22.20
N GLY A 891 -33.02 38.54 -21.86
CA GLY A 891 -33.60 38.61 -20.53
C GLY A 891 -34.54 39.80 -20.35
N ASP A 892 -34.92 40.01 -19.10
CA ASP A 892 -35.70 41.15 -18.63
C ASP A 892 -34.75 42.21 -18.07
N ALA A 893 -34.95 43.47 -18.44
CA ALA A 893 -34.13 44.58 -17.99
C ALA A 893 -34.61 45.12 -16.63
N ALA A 894 -33.74 45.86 -15.93
CA ALA A 894 -34.09 46.61 -14.73
C ALA A 894 -35.17 47.66 -15.02
N ASP A 895 -36.01 47.98 -14.01
CA ASP A 895 -37.14 48.90 -14.21
C ASP A 895 -36.66 50.31 -14.62
N GLY A 896 -37.12 50.77 -15.78
CA GLY A 896 -36.72 52.06 -16.35
C GLY A 896 -35.44 52.05 -17.19
N ALA A 897 -34.74 50.92 -17.32
CA ALA A 897 -33.57 50.81 -18.19
C ALA A 897 -33.97 50.86 -19.68
N SER A 898 -33.32 51.74 -20.45
CA SER A 898 -33.47 51.83 -21.90
C SER A 898 -32.42 50.99 -22.66
N THR A 899 -31.30 50.65 -22.01
CA THR A 899 -30.24 49.80 -22.53
C THR A 899 -29.66 48.88 -21.45
N VAL A 900 -29.19 47.71 -21.87
CA VAL A 900 -28.39 46.76 -21.07
C VAL A 900 -26.97 46.76 -21.61
N ASN A 901 -25.98 46.94 -20.73
CA ASN A 901 -24.57 46.92 -21.15
C ASN A 901 -23.99 45.53 -20.90
N LEU A 902 -23.36 44.93 -21.91
CA LEU A 902 -22.57 43.71 -21.78
C LEU A 902 -21.09 44.04 -22.01
N LYS A 903 -20.25 43.75 -21.02
CA LYS A 903 -18.79 43.86 -21.11
C LYS A 903 -18.23 42.46 -21.23
N LEU A 904 -17.62 42.11 -22.36
CA LEU A 904 -17.07 40.79 -22.61
C LEU A 904 -15.54 40.87 -22.66
N ALA A 905 -14.88 39.92 -22.01
CA ALA A 905 -13.45 39.69 -22.11
C ALA A 905 -13.17 38.22 -22.41
N THR A 906 -12.23 37.97 -23.31
CA THR A 906 -11.77 36.63 -23.69
C THR A 906 -10.24 36.58 -23.64
N SER A 907 -9.70 35.41 -23.34
CA SER A 907 -8.27 35.14 -23.50
C SER A 907 -8.03 33.73 -24.05
N LEU A 908 -7.04 33.59 -24.92
CA LEU A 908 -6.62 32.34 -25.56
C LEU A 908 -5.15 32.08 -25.26
N LYS A 909 -4.82 30.86 -24.82
CA LYS A 909 -3.46 30.41 -24.56
C LYS A 909 -2.82 29.92 -25.85
N LEU A 910 -1.76 30.60 -26.28
CA LEU A 910 -0.84 30.16 -27.32
C LEU A 910 0.49 29.75 -26.70
N THR A 911 1.34 29.12 -27.50
CA THR A 911 2.74 28.87 -27.16
C THR A 911 3.58 29.22 -28.38
N ALA A 912 4.61 30.03 -28.19
CA ALA A 912 5.52 30.41 -29.25
C ALA A 912 6.32 29.20 -29.75
N ASP A 913 6.70 29.21 -31.03
CA ASP A 913 7.54 28.17 -31.62
C ASP A 913 8.98 28.20 -31.08
N SER A 914 9.82 27.28 -31.53
CA SER A 914 11.24 27.22 -31.15
C SER A 914 12.08 28.41 -31.60
N ASN A 915 11.52 29.30 -32.43
CA ASN A 915 12.13 30.56 -32.86
C ASN A 915 11.51 31.78 -32.17
N GLY A 916 10.56 31.55 -31.24
CA GLY A 916 9.83 32.59 -30.53
C GLY A 916 8.61 33.15 -31.26
N ASN A 917 8.24 32.68 -32.45
CA ASN A 917 7.07 33.21 -33.16
C ASN A 917 5.78 32.55 -32.68
N PHE A 918 4.72 33.32 -32.47
CA PHE A 918 3.36 32.82 -32.34
C PHE A 918 2.46 33.43 -33.43
N SER A 919 1.47 32.67 -33.89
CA SER A 919 0.47 33.13 -34.85
C SER A 919 -0.85 32.42 -34.59
N PHE A 920 -1.94 33.16 -34.73
CA PHE A 920 -3.30 32.67 -34.59
C PHE A 920 -4.20 33.36 -35.62
N ASP A 921 -4.86 32.56 -36.45
CA ASP A 921 -5.82 33.04 -37.44
C ASP A 921 -7.22 33.01 -36.83
N MET A 922 -7.85 34.18 -36.75
CA MET A 922 -9.17 34.39 -36.18
C MET A 922 -10.17 34.68 -37.29
N ASP A 923 -11.18 33.82 -37.42
CA ASP A 923 -12.35 34.06 -38.23
C ASP A 923 -13.25 35.11 -37.55
N THR A 924 -13.55 36.21 -38.25
CA THR A 924 -14.38 37.30 -37.70
C THR A 924 -15.88 37.10 -37.92
N ASN A 925 -16.31 35.97 -38.49
CA ASN A 925 -17.73 35.67 -38.65
C ASN A 925 -18.46 35.66 -37.29
N GLY A 926 -19.66 36.23 -37.27
CA GLY A 926 -20.49 36.37 -36.06
C GLY A 926 -20.03 37.40 -35.02
N ILE A 927 -18.80 37.93 -35.11
CA ILE A 927 -18.30 38.96 -34.20
C ILE A 927 -19.06 40.29 -34.45
N PRO A 928 -19.39 41.10 -33.44
CA PRO A 928 -20.06 42.38 -33.66
C PRO A 928 -19.21 43.38 -34.47
N ASN A 929 -19.85 44.29 -35.20
CA ASN A 929 -19.14 45.45 -35.76
C ASN A 929 -18.62 46.34 -34.62
N GLY A 930 -17.35 46.75 -34.69
CA GLY A 930 -16.73 47.59 -33.67
C GLY A 930 -15.21 47.66 -33.74
N GLU A 931 -14.65 48.37 -32.77
CA GLU A 931 -13.22 48.46 -32.48
C GLU A 931 -12.88 47.47 -31.36
N PHE A 932 -11.91 46.58 -31.61
CA PHE A 932 -11.51 45.54 -30.66
C PHE A 932 -10.04 45.70 -30.29
N LEU A 933 -9.77 45.79 -28.99
CA LEU A 933 -8.42 45.78 -28.45
C LEU A 933 -7.95 44.32 -28.36
N ILE A 934 -6.81 44.03 -28.97
CA ILE A 934 -6.07 42.76 -28.86
C ILE A 934 -4.87 43.00 -27.96
N THR A 935 -4.62 42.13 -26.99
CA THR A 935 -3.51 42.25 -26.04
C THR A 935 -2.66 40.97 -26.00
N ALA A 936 -1.35 41.12 -25.83
CA ALA A 936 -0.41 40.01 -25.63
C ALA A 936 0.72 40.46 -24.70
N GLY A 937 0.71 40.00 -23.45
CA GLY A 937 1.52 40.60 -22.40
C GLY A 937 1.17 42.09 -22.25
N LYS A 938 2.16 42.99 -22.38
CA LYS A 938 1.90 44.44 -22.42
C LYS A 938 1.38 44.96 -23.76
N LYS A 939 1.70 44.26 -24.84
CA LYS A 939 1.53 44.81 -26.19
C LYS A 939 0.05 44.84 -26.50
N THR A 940 -0.40 45.96 -27.06
CA THR A 940 -1.77 46.14 -27.48
C THR A 940 -1.82 46.56 -28.93
N GLU A 941 -2.77 46.03 -29.68
CA GLU A 941 -3.07 46.40 -31.06
C GLU A 941 -4.59 46.47 -31.25
N ILE A 942 -5.02 47.27 -32.22
CA ILE A 942 -6.44 47.53 -32.47
C ILE A 942 -6.84 46.95 -33.83
N VAL A 943 -7.96 46.23 -33.86
CA VAL A 943 -8.61 45.76 -35.09
C VAL A 943 -10.02 46.32 -35.22
N TYR A 944 -10.37 46.74 -36.43
CA TYR A 944 -11.66 47.30 -36.78
C TYR A 944 -12.44 46.29 -37.63
N ILE A 945 -13.57 45.81 -37.11
CA ILE A 945 -14.43 44.82 -37.78
C ILE A 945 -15.71 45.52 -38.22
N GLY A 946 -15.97 45.57 -39.53
CA GLY A 946 -17.19 46.15 -40.10
C GLY A 946 -17.39 47.65 -39.85
N VAL A 947 -16.34 48.38 -39.45
CA VAL A 947 -16.32 49.84 -39.22
C VAL A 947 -15.01 50.43 -39.76
N GLU A 948 -15.03 51.69 -40.18
CA GLU A 948 -13.82 52.41 -40.59
C GLU A 948 -13.15 53.14 -39.40
N PRO A 949 -11.81 53.27 -39.37
CA PRO A 949 -11.11 53.97 -38.28
C PRO A 949 -11.45 55.46 -38.22
N THR A 950 -12.03 55.92 -37.11
CA THR A 950 -12.42 57.33 -36.95
C THR A 950 -11.20 58.24 -36.78
N THR A 951 -10.79 58.96 -37.83
CA THR A 951 -9.61 59.84 -37.77
C THR A 951 -9.85 61.06 -36.88
N THR A 952 -9.36 61.02 -35.63
CA THR A 952 -9.36 62.20 -34.73
C THR A 952 -7.95 62.48 -34.24
N ALA A 953 -7.42 63.66 -34.60
CA ALA A 953 -6.02 64.01 -34.36
C ALA A 953 -5.77 64.62 -32.97
N SER A 954 -4.56 64.39 -32.47
CA SER A 954 -4.00 65.00 -31.25
C SER A 954 -4.13 66.54 -31.22
N HIS A 955 -4.67 67.08 -30.12
CA HIS A 955 -4.38 68.43 -29.65
C HIS A 955 -4.50 68.56 -28.12
N ARG A 956 -3.52 69.26 -27.51
CA ARG A 956 -3.35 69.58 -26.08
C ARG A 956 -3.73 71.07 -25.87
N PRO A 957 -4.51 71.49 -24.86
CA PRO A 957 -4.01 71.96 -23.54
C PRO A 957 -5.00 71.57 -22.38
N SER A 958 -5.02 72.05 -21.12
CA SER A 958 -4.23 72.98 -20.26
C SER A 958 -4.53 72.69 -18.76
N GLN A 959 -3.73 73.21 -17.82
CA GLN A 959 -4.13 73.38 -16.39
C GLN A 959 -4.86 74.72 -16.18
N GLY A 960 -5.75 74.84 -15.17
CA GLY A 960 -6.26 76.15 -14.74
C GLY A 960 -7.43 76.26 -13.74
N TYR A 961 -7.16 76.00 -12.44
CA TYR A 961 -7.79 76.63 -11.23
C TYR A 961 -9.31 76.56 -10.88
N ILE A 962 -9.54 76.70 -9.57
CA ILE A 962 -10.76 76.56 -8.72
C ILE A 962 -11.31 77.97 -8.36
N PRO A 963 -12.65 78.27 -8.29
CA PRO A 963 -13.52 77.99 -7.11
C PRO A 963 -15.04 77.84 -7.44
N GLN A 964 -16.02 77.65 -6.53
CA GLN A 964 -16.10 77.66 -5.05
C GLN A 964 -17.31 76.82 -4.56
N GLN A 965 -17.33 76.41 -3.28
CA GLN A 965 -18.57 76.00 -2.59
C GLN A 965 -19.48 77.21 -2.26
N THR A 966 -20.80 77.03 -2.35
CA THR A 966 -21.77 77.45 -1.32
C THR A 966 -23.09 76.69 -1.47
N GLY A 967 -23.72 76.33 -0.34
CA GLY A 967 -25.20 76.39 -0.23
C GLY A 967 -26.04 75.14 -0.50
N GLN A 968 -26.06 74.22 0.48
CA GLN A 968 -27.27 73.75 1.18
C GLN A 968 -28.49 73.09 0.48
N ILE A 969 -28.93 71.98 1.10
CA ILE A 969 -30.33 71.50 1.29
C ILE A 969 -31.06 71.10 -0.02
N GLN A 970 -31.43 69.83 -0.19
CA GLN A 970 -32.35 69.09 0.70
C GLN A 970 -32.08 67.58 0.74
#